data_AF-F4PNJ2-F1
#
_entry.id   AF-F4PNJ2-F1
#
_cell.length_a   1.000
_cell.length_b   1.000
_cell.length_c   1.000
_cell.angle_alpha   90.00
_cell.angle_beta   90.00
_cell.angle_gamma   90.00
#
_symmetry.space_group_name_H-M   'P 1'
#
loop_
_entity.id
_entity.type
_entity.pdbx_description
1 polymer ?
#
loop_
_entity_poly.entity_id
_entity_poly.type
_entity_poly.pdbx_seq_one_letter_code
_entity_poly.pdbx_strand_id
1 'polypeptide(L)'
;MVGSSKGSSSLYDVNDINSFTTTTTTSIQQGLVTVYVDNRSKCIRDCGNQTQPFVSIRDALVFLQLDVKVISSAKILVEPGVYDGINNKELDIANGLDLEISVVHGQKDVLMTLEIPKLGVLSSMVVIKCDSIGRAFRVSGPSTKLSINGLAIVGCSNGEGGGIVVEDGATLITMSTIFTQTQATIGAALSLRSSSAHLTNTLFFANSYHFGTVISSVGSRVVFTNSHAPCDPDDPLPRYIIRLVNDNDQVASFYPDDDSTIGHGLSAVYNENFIDSPCALPFCRPPIQTNGQCSQVEIDSALAKININTVDPLTISRTTCNSNGVCDHLTEDCFACPSDCSCVFANTYLLHSQSSASVTSNQRPTKMLSLPVVSGANQGHLLFYVRPEHKNNHLLIEVEACAVTLTVNGKQELVILEGPHNNYQHLLRIANTTSTSRFQVDFKCNTVNKNSSFSIKYRDTDNDDFRFIDGFYSINSCNDGILNQQEAITTSKFYCPQDIGSYVDFSGDGNQKAPRCSDNQCNEIPDECPIDCYTEFAKNCRELASPSNIDNRYKKDEFLGALLNNQYLYALPGIDAFSHGIDILTGKSKDTRIFHFGYCDDEPFSTIHDNYRGLVYTIPYGLSGVPAPKCSYESSSTIYSASFQMADEMSQETSLDASVSASGGFWGISIGASVAYSQDRSVQMAREMEQTSSKTFIVSKAKCSVSKVVLTESETKFHLLFLKDLVNADTLPKMVVVIARYGTAYLKNAVMGGKIRLMTTISNEFASKSTESELQQNAALSLSVQASSPIGSASVSGSGQSSGATSAASQSEFNRESTHSQIMTDGGSPGAFSPDEFGANTFSDWASSVDLRPVPIQSEWGYISDLIPSDWKVAGSTTKTIKNLWRMAEFTSNFQAKTSKPVDSTIATRVSNRALTYLLVTSTASDAPLNDVFTLTFAQPSGSADTVSVTMTTPNRLFWFSAPDDTFKLAAAPTVGHHIIDILTSRVYTFDPLVGTLPVAPTPGLIEVRISDLSFVPTMTGQIAVTVFGSRGSHKILKSFPFPDGSTFALYNFVLQTDGQLGDLVSLKLEFLPELNQPANRLINFKYYNVVQHCSVNINKADRICKPNAKMLYNSGLTTTESRFLQYITATRMSQPLHLALSPIIRTGTKIVTPSGVTTI
;
A
#
# COMPACT_ATOMS: atom_id res chain seq x y z
N MET A 1 3.89 -71.16 40.12
CA MET A 1 4.77 -71.81 41.14
C MET A 1 6.15 -71.19 41.04
N VAL A 2 6.75 -70.77 42.17
CA VAL A 2 8.19 -70.46 42.44
C VAL A 2 8.97 -69.59 41.41
N GLY A 3 9.61 -68.45 41.72
CA GLY A 3 9.62 -67.60 42.93
C GLY A 3 11.02 -67.29 43.52
N SER A 4 11.52 -66.04 43.38
CA SER A 4 12.50 -65.31 44.25
C SER A 4 12.85 -63.94 43.58
N SER A 5 12.48 -62.76 44.11
CA SER A 5 13.06 -61.94 45.21
C SER A 5 14.49 -61.42 44.93
N LYS A 6 14.93 -60.17 45.19
CA LYS A 6 14.41 -58.87 45.73
C LYS A 6 15.49 -57.80 45.34
N GLY A 7 15.31 -56.47 45.34
CA GLY A 7 14.17 -55.60 45.65
C GLY A 7 14.61 -54.11 45.75
N SER A 8 13.69 -53.21 46.14
CA SER A 8 13.83 -51.73 46.30
C SER A 8 14.10 -50.92 45.01
N SER A 9 13.54 -49.72 44.80
CA SER A 9 12.84 -48.79 45.71
C SER A 9 11.47 -48.30 45.18
N SER A 10 10.74 -47.56 46.02
CA SER A 10 9.31 -47.23 45.91
C SER A 10 8.92 -46.24 44.79
N LEU A 11 7.85 -46.58 44.07
CA LEU A 11 6.92 -45.63 43.46
C LEU A 11 6.04 -44.99 44.53
N TYR A 12 5.64 -43.72 44.33
CA TYR A 12 4.51 -43.11 45.02
C TYR A 12 3.50 -42.60 43.99
N ASP A 13 2.22 -42.84 44.29
CA ASP A 13 1.06 -42.32 43.57
C ASP A 13 1.07 -40.78 43.52
N VAL A 14 0.63 -40.21 42.40
CA VAL A 14 0.31 -38.78 42.28
C VAL A 14 -1.19 -38.63 42.02
N ASN A 15 -1.96 -38.83 43.08
CA ASN A 15 -3.39 -38.54 43.16
C ASN A 15 -3.73 -37.97 44.54
N ASP A 16 -3.04 -36.90 44.94
CA ASP A 16 -3.54 -35.91 45.90
C ASP A 16 -2.60 -34.68 45.94
N ILE A 17 -3.17 -33.51 45.60
CA ILE A 17 -2.93 -32.16 46.15
C ILE A 17 -3.79 -31.22 45.28
N ASN A 18 -5.04 -31.05 45.72
CA ASN A 18 -5.95 -30.00 45.23
C ASN A 18 -6.35 -29.14 46.44
N SER A 19 -5.42 -28.32 46.94
CA SER A 19 -5.73 -27.25 47.89
C SER A 19 -4.62 -26.19 47.95
N PHE A 20 -5.02 -24.92 48.14
CA PHE A 20 -4.19 -23.73 48.35
C PHE A 20 -3.46 -23.09 47.14
N THR A 21 -4.26 -22.50 46.25
CA THR A 21 -4.17 -21.05 45.99
C THR A 21 -5.56 -20.48 45.70
N THR A 22 -6.23 -19.96 46.72
CA THR A 22 -7.42 -19.12 46.56
C THR A 22 -6.97 -17.73 46.10
N THR A 23 -6.72 -17.59 44.80
CA THR A 23 -6.53 -16.27 44.19
C THR A 23 -7.87 -15.54 44.26
N THR A 24 -8.01 -14.60 45.19
CA THR A 24 -9.17 -13.69 45.24
C THR A 24 -9.21 -12.89 43.96
N THR A 25 -10.05 -13.31 43.02
CA THR A 25 -10.37 -12.56 41.79
C THR A 25 -11.26 -11.38 42.17
N THR A 26 -10.67 -10.37 42.81
CA THR A 26 -11.25 -9.03 42.85
C THR A 26 -11.44 -8.58 41.41
N SER A 27 -12.68 -8.24 41.04
CA SER A 27 -13.00 -7.68 39.74
C SER A 27 -12.30 -6.32 39.61
N ILE A 28 -11.13 -6.30 38.98
CA ILE A 28 -10.43 -5.07 38.64
C ILE A 28 -11.31 -4.34 37.61
N GLN A 29 -12.01 -3.30 38.06
CA GLN A 29 -12.67 -2.36 37.16
C GLN A 29 -11.62 -1.73 36.25
N GLN A 30 -12.04 -1.26 35.06
CA GLN A 30 -11.18 -0.63 34.05
C GLN A 30 -10.61 0.71 34.56
N GLY A 31 -9.64 0.64 35.47
CA GLY A 31 -8.98 1.76 36.11
C GLY A 31 -7.48 1.73 35.89
N LEU A 32 -6.86 2.91 35.91
CA LEU A 32 -5.42 3.10 35.74
C LEU A 32 -4.63 2.33 36.81
N VAL A 33 -3.90 1.30 36.41
CA VAL A 33 -3.01 0.54 37.31
C VAL A 33 -1.75 1.36 37.55
N THR A 34 -1.43 1.70 38.80
CA THR A 34 -0.20 2.42 39.15
C THR A 34 0.76 1.50 39.92
N VAL A 35 2.00 1.40 39.45
CA VAL A 35 3.08 0.63 40.10
C VAL A 35 4.32 1.49 40.34
N TYR A 36 5.14 1.11 41.32
CA TYR A 36 6.34 1.84 41.74
C TYR A 36 7.62 1.08 41.44
N VAL A 37 8.69 1.80 41.10
CA VAL A 37 10.04 1.27 40.80
C VAL A 37 11.10 2.07 41.55
N ASP A 38 12.07 1.39 42.17
CA ASP A 38 13.27 1.97 42.80
C ASP A 38 14.44 1.01 42.59
N ASN A 39 15.52 1.44 41.95
CA ASN A 39 16.72 0.64 41.70
C ASN A 39 17.42 0.14 42.99
N ARG A 40 17.15 0.77 44.14
CA ARG A 40 17.66 0.38 45.47
C ARG A 40 16.72 -0.59 46.19
N SER A 41 15.56 -0.92 45.61
CA SER A 41 14.60 -1.86 46.18
C SER A 41 15.23 -3.22 46.43
N LYS A 42 14.82 -3.86 47.52
CA LYS A 42 15.16 -5.25 47.86
C LYS A 42 13.92 -6.14 47.82
N CYS A 43 12.89 -5.73 47.08
CA CYS A 43 11.67 -6.51 46.94
C CYS A 43 11.92 -7.78 46.11
N ILE A 44 11.44 -8.92 46.63
CA ILE A 44 11.61 -10.25 46.00
C ILE A 44 10.24 -10.86 45.64
N ARG A 45 9.16 -10.44 46.30
CA ARG A 45 7.78 -10.91 46.11
C ARG A 45 6.79 -9.79 46.43
N ASP A 46 5.62 -9.84 45.80
CA ASP A 46 4.49 -8.91 46.03
C ASP A 46 4.86 -7.42 45.81
N CYS A 47 5.77 -7.20 44.85
CA CYS A 47 6.35 -5.90 44.51
C CYS A 47 5.41 -5.02 43.69
N GLY A 48 5.74 -3.73 43.61
CA GLY A 48 5.07 -2.73 42.77
C GLY A 48 4.24 -1.72 43.53
N ASN A 49 4.11 -1.84 44.86
CA ASN A 49 3.51 -0.80 45.69
C ASN A 49 4.57 0.19 46.21
N GLN A 50 4.16 1.33 46.76
CA GLN A 50 5.07 2.40 47.19
C GLN A 50 6.07 1.98 48.30
N THR A 51 5.74 1.01 49.15
CA THR A 51 6.63 0.55 50.23
C THR A 51 7.51 -0.62 49.81
N GLN A 52 7.16 -1.31 48.73
CA GLN A 52 7.90 -2.41 48.12
C GLN A 52 7.91 -2.26 46.59
N PRO A 53 8.59 -1.23 46.06
CA PRO A 53 8.67 -1.00 44.62
C PRO A 53 9.43 -2.14 43.90
N PHE A 54 9.19 -2.29 42.60
CA PHE A 54 10.00 -3.16 41.75
C PHE A 54 11.45 -2.65 41.68
N VAL A 55 12.40 -3.57 41.46
CA VAL A 55 13.83 -3.24 41.34
C VAL A 55 14.17 -2.69 39.95
N SER A 56 13.41 -3.08 38.92
CA SER A 56 13.63 -2.65 37.54
C SER A 56 12.34 -2.28 36.80
N ILE A 57 12.49 -1.54 35.71
CA ILE A 57 11.38 -1.15 34.84
C ILE A 57 10.84 -2.38 34.09
N ARG A 58 11.70 -3.35 33.70
CA ARG A 58 11.28 -4.61 33.07
C ARG A 58 10.38 -5.44 34.00
N ASP A 59 10.67 -5.51 35.30
CA ASP A 59 9.81 -6.25 36.24
C ASP A 59 8.40 -5.63 36.35
N ALA A 60 8.33 -4.29 36.38
CA ALA A 60 7.07 -3.56 36.37
C ALA A 60 6.30 -3.76 35.05
N LEU A 61 6.98 -3.75 33.90
CA LEU A 61 6.38 -4.04 32.59
C LEU A 61 5.88 -5.49 32.52
N VAL A 62 6.65 -6.48 32.96
CA VAL A 62 6.24 -7.89 32.99
C VAL A 62 5.02 -8.09 33.88
N PHE A 63 4.97 -7.45 35.05
CA PHE A 63 3.80 -7.46 35.92
C PHE A 63 2.54 -6.93 35.20
N LEU A 64 2.65 -5.77 34.53
CA LEU A 64 1.56 -5.21 33.72
C LEU A 64 1.20 -6.08 32.51
N GLN A 65 2.18 -6.80 31.94
CA GLN A 65 2.01 -7.66 30.76
C GLN A 65 1.30 -9.00 31.06
N LEU A 66 1.42 -9.53 32.28
CA LEU A 66 0.77 -10.79 32.66
C LEU A 66 -0.78 -10.69 32.71
N ASP A 67 -1.33 -9.48 32.90
CA ASP A 67 -2.78 -9.19 32.96
C ASP A 67 -3.33 -8.46 31.71
N VAL A 68 -2.62 -8.50 30.57
CA VAL A 68 -2.93 -7.72 29.33
C VAL A 68 -4.32 -7.95 28.72
N LYS A 69 -5.05 -9.01 29.11
CA LYS A 69 -6.47 -9.15 28.72
C LYS A 69 -7.41 -8.12 29.40
N VAL A 70 -6.92 -7.36 30.38
CA VAL A 70 -7.72 -6.40 31.17
C VAL A 70 -7.10 -4.99 31.22
N ILE A 71 -5.77 -4.87 31.27
CA ILE A 71 -5.09 -3.58 31.47
C ILE A 71 -4.84 -2.88 30.12
N SER A 72 -5.66 -1.88 29.79
CA SER A 72 -5.46 -1.00 28.63
C SER A 72 -4.64 0.26 28.93
N SER A 73 -4.49 0.65 30.20
CA SER A 73 -3.68 1.80 30.60
C SER A 73 -3.05 1.61 31.97
N ALA A 74 -1.79 2.04 32.11
CA ALA A 74 -1.01 1.90 33.32
C ALA A 74 -0.03 3.08 33.55
N LYS A 75 0.40 3.24 34.79
CA LYS A 75 1.38 4.24 35.22
C LYS A 75 2.50 3.60 36.04
N ILE A 76 3.75 3.89 35.68
CA ILE A 76 4.95 3.49 36.42
C ILE A 76 5.55 4.75 37.06
N LEU A 77 5.58 4.76 38.39
CA LEU A 77 6.21 5.80 39.20
C LEU A 77 7.64 5.35 39.55
N VAL A 78 8.64 6.06 39.05
CA VAL A 78 10.05 5.66 39.18
C VAL A 78 10.80 6.65 40.08
N GLU A 79 11.45 6.15 41.13
CA GLU A 79 12.31 6.96 42.00
C GLU A 79 13.56 7.44 41.23
N PRO A 80 14.03 8.69 41.41
CA PRO A 80 15.28 9.17 40.81
C PRO A 80 16.45 8.24 41.12
N GLY A 81 17.32 8.01 40.14
CA GLY A 81 18.42 7.05 40.23
C GLY A 81 18.97 6.64 38.86
N VAL A 82 20.05 5.86 38.86
CA VAL A 82 20.62 5.27 37.65
C VAL A 82 20.09 3.84 37.47
N TYR A 83 19.41 3.60 36.36
CA TYR A 83 18.80 2.35 35.97
C TYR A 83 19.61 1.76 34.82
N ASP A 84 20.56 0.89 35.17
CA ASP A 84 21.46 0.20 34.25
C ASP A 84 21.10 -1.30 34.12
N GLY A 85 21.88 -2.03 33.33
CA GLY A 85 21.69 -3.46 33.10
C GLY A 85 20.52 -3.84 32.20
N ILE A 86 20.41 -5.13 31.88
CA ILE A 86 19.45 -5.67 30.88
C ILE A 86 17.97 -5.50 31.25
N ASN A 87 17.67 -5.28 32.53
CA ASN A 87 16.30 -5.11 33.02
C ASN A 87 15.79 -3.66 32.94
N ASN A 88 16.60 -2.73 32.46
CA ASN A 88 16.22 -1.32 32.30
C ASN A 88 16.43 -0.80 30.86
N LYS A 89 16.81 -1.67 29.92
CA LYS A 89 16.96 -1.37 28.48
C LYS A 89 16.37 -2.49 27.62
N GLU A 90 16.23 -2.22 26.32
CA GLU A 90 15.45 -3.04 25.37
C GLU A 90 14.06 -3.38 25.94
N LEU A 91 13.35 -2.33 26.33
CA LEU A 91 12.02 -2.40 26.94
C LEU A 91 10.95 -2.28 25.85
N ASP A 92 10.39 -3.41 25.44
CA ASP A 92 9.33 -3.48 24.44
C ASP A 92 7.95 -3.14 25.04
N ILE A 93 7.26 -2.18 24.43
CA ILE A 93 5.91 -1.73 24.78
C ILE A 93 5.05 -1.88 23.53
N ALA A 94 4.02 -2.73 23.60
CA ALA A 94 3.21 -3.12 22.46
C ALA A 94 1.77 -3.45 22.87
N ASN A 95 0.99 -4.03 21.95
CA ASN A 95 -0.35 -4.58 22.19
C ASN A 95 -1.42 -3.55 22.63
N GLY A 96 -1.28 -2.28 22.24
CA GLY A 96 -2.30 -1.25 22.49
C GLY A 96 -2.31 -0.70 23.93
N LEU A 97 -1.22 -0.89 24.68
CA LEU A 97 -1.07 -0.36 26.04
C LEU A 97 -0.82 1.16 26.02
N ASP A 98 -1.61 1.93 26.79
CA ASP A 98 -1.32 3.33 27.10
C ASP A 98 -0.57 3.46 28.43
N LEU A 99 0.76 3.55 28.34
CA LEU A 99 1.70 3.54 29.46
C LEU A 99 2.27 4.93 29.75
N GLU A 100 2.15 5.39 30.99
CA GLU A 100 2.91 6.54 31.50
C GLU A 100 4.07 6.06 32.39
N ILE A 101 5.30 6.51 32.14
CA ILE A 101 6.45 6.34 33.04
C ILE A 101 6.89 7.72 33.51
N SER A 102 6.78 8.00 34.81
CA SER A 102 7.05 9.34 35.36
C SER A 102 7.86 9.29 36.64
N VAL A 103 8.79 10.23 36.80
CA VAL A 103 9.57 10.38 38.04
C VAL A 103 8.68 10.74 39.24
N VAL A 104 8.95 10.13 40.40
CA VAL A 104 8.31 10.49 41.67
C VAL A 104 8.66 11.94 42.02
N HIS A 105 7.65 12.81 42.01
CA HIS A 105 7.86 14.26 42.19
C HIS A 105 8.42 14.62 43.56
N GLY A 106 9.38 15.56 43.57
CA GLY A 106 9.98 16.11 44.80
C GLY A 106 11.13 15.30 45.38
N GLN A 107 11.39 14.09 44.89
CA GLN A 107 12.53 13.27 45.26
C GLN A 107 13.83 13.77 44.59
N LYS A 108 14.97 13.52 45.24
CA LYS A 108 16.32 13.63 44.63
C LYS A 108 17.19 12.49 45.12
N ASP A 109 17.92 11.84 44.21
CA ASP A 109 18.95 10.89 44.59
C ASP A 109 20.25 11.61 44.91
N VAL A 110 20.48 11.84 46.21
CA VAL A 110 21.70 12.46 46.74
C VAL A 110 22.93 11.54 46.56
N LEU A 111 22.70 10.25 46.26
CA LEU A 111 23.77 9.27 46.01
C LEU A 111 24.11 9.12 44.52
N MET A 112 23.42 9.83 43.62
CA MET A 112 23.72 9.80 42.18
C MET A 112 25.07 10.49 41.92
N THR A 113 26.10 9.71 41.61
CA THR A 113 27.44 10.20 41.22
C THR A 113 27.66 10.22 39.71
N LEU A 114 26.65 9.90 38.91
CA LEU A 114 26.75 9.90 37.45
C LEU A 114 26.75 11.34 36.93
N GLU A 115 27.94 11.88 36.74
CA GLU A 115 28.16 13.14 36.04
C GLU A 115 28.12 12.90 34.53
N ILE A 116 27.20 13.59 33.85
CA ILE A 116 27.12 13.58 32.39
C ILE A 116 27.91 14.78 31.87
N PRO A 117 28.90 14.60 30.98
CA PRO A 117 29.68 15.70 30.41
C PRO A 117 28.79 16.84 29.88
N LYS A 118 29.14 18.08 30.24
CA LYS A 118 28.41 19.32 29.90
C LYS A 118 26.96 19.43 30.46
N LEU A 119 26.42 18.39 31.12
CA LEU A 119 25.07 18.39 31.74
C LEU A 119 25.09 18.25 33.29
N GLY A 120 26.19 17.81 33.88
CA GLY A 120 26.34 17.66 35.34
C GLY A 120 25.60 16.44 35.90
N VAL A 121 25.21 16.51 37.18
CA VAL A 121 24.55 15.42 37.92
C VAL A 121 23.03 15.59 37.91
N LEU A 122 22.32 14.69 37.22
CA LEU A 122 20.87 14.72 37.02
C LEU A 122 20.07 14.16 38.23
N SER A 123 20.42 14.60 39.45
CA SER A 123 19.91 14.05 40.74
C SER A 123 18.39 14.01 40.91
N SER A 124 17.60 14.74 40.12
CA SER A 124 16.13 14.74 40.14
C SER A 124 15.48 13.98 38.97
N MET A 125 16.26 13.23 38.19
CA MET A 125 15.78 12.49 37.02
C MET A 125 16.00 10.98 37.16
N VAL A 126 15.28 10.23 36.34
CA VAL A 126 15.46 8.78 36.17
C VAL A 126 16.41 8.56 35.00
N VAL A 127 17.63 8.10 35.26
CA VAL A 127 18.66 7.93 34.23
C VAL A 127 18.67 6.48 33.75
N ILE A 128 18.17 6.22 32.54
CA ILE A 128 18.30 4.92 31.87
C ILE A 128 19.65 4.87 31.16
N LYS A 129 20.53 3.97 31.60
CA LYS A 129 21.90 3.84 31.11
C LYS A 129 22.08 2.54 30.35
N CYS A 130 22.39 2.64 29.06
CA CYS A 130 22.47 1.46 28.18
C CYS A 130 23.88 0.88 28.00
N ASP A 131 24.93 1.51 28.51
CA ASP A 131 26.34 1.05 28.39
C ASP A 131 26.80 0.80 26.94
N SER A 132 26.42 1.71 26.03
CA SER A 132 26.72 1.68 24.59
C SER A 132 26.25 0.42 23.87
N ILE A 133 25.20 -0.25 24.37
CA ILE A 133 24.58 -1.44 23.75
C ILE A 133 23.07 -1.45 23.94
N GLY A 134 22.32 -1.50 22.85
CA GLY A 134 20.86 -1.52 22.81
C GLY A 134 20.23 -0.13 22.97
N ARG A 135 18.92 -0.06 22.77
CA ARG A 135 18.07 1.13 22.99
C ARG A 135 17.37 1.07 24.36
N ALA A 136 16.81 2.19 24.82
CA ALA A 136 16.01 2.20 26.04
C ALA A 136 14.64 1.54 25.82
N PHE A 137 13.88 2.02 24.82
CA PHE A 137 12.51 1.57 24.55
C PHE A 137 12.28 1.25 23.06
N ARG A 138 11.39 0.30 22.82
CA ARG A 138 10.74 0.06 21.52
C ARG A 138 9.22 0.14 21.75
N VAL A 139 8.53 0.97 20.97
CA VAL A 139 7.09 1.18 21.11
C VAL A 139 6.42 0.84 19.77
N SER A 140 5.58 -0.19 19.75
CA SER A 140 5.02 -0.72 18.49
C SER A 140 3.54 -1.03 18.55
N GLY A 141 2.90 -0.97 17.38
CA GLY A 141 1.52 -1.39 17.15
C GLY A 141 0.47 -0.28 17.34
N PRO A 142 -0.69 -0.42 16.68
CA PRO A 142 -1.72 0.61 16.69
C PRO A 142 -2.32 0.79 18.08
N SER A 143 -2.61 2.04 18.44
CA SER A 143 -3.11 2.46 19.76
C SER A 143 -2.13 2.26 20.93
N THR A 144 -0.93 1.70 20.73
CA THR A 144 0.11 1.69 21.77
C THR A 144 0.61 3.11 21.99
N LYS A 145 0.69 3.54 23.26
CA LYS A 145 1.14 4.88 23.63
C LYS A 145 2.12 4.82 24.80
N LEU A 146 3.27 5.48 24.66
CA LEU A 146 4.24 5.66 25.73
C LEU A 146 4.34 7.16 26.06
N SER A 147 4.13 7.51 27.32
CA SER A 147 4.34 8.86 27.86
C SER A 147 5.45 8.84 28.90
N ILE A 148 6.62 9.43 28.62
CA ILE A 148 7.75 9.51 29.57
C ILE A 148 7.92 10.92 30.16
N ASN A 149 8.13 11.02 31.48
CA ASN A 149 8.24 12.29 32.19
C ASN A 149 9.40 12.31 33.22
N GLY A 150 10.41 13.18 32.99
CA GLY A 150 11.54 13.34 33.91
C GLY A 150 12.63 12.26 33.76
N LEU A 151 12.81 11.73 32.55
CA LEU A 151 13.78 10.67 32.23
C LEU A 151 15.00 11.23 31.46
N ALA A 152 16.17 10.64 31.67
CA ALA A 152 17.34 10.84 30.84
C ALA A 152 17.79 9.49 30.25
N ILE A 153 17.94 9.41 28.93
CA ILE A 153 18.36 8.22 28.19
C ILE A 153 19.81 8.44 27.75
N VAL A 154 20.72 7.63 28.29
CA VAL A 154 22.16 7.90 28.27
C VAL A 154 22.94 6.71 27.69
N GLY A 155 23.77 6.99 26.69
CA GLY A 155 24.76 6.04 26.20
C GLY A 155 24.13 4.79 25.56
N CYS A 156 23.07 4.94 24.77
CA CYS A 156 22.37 3.84 24.11
C CYS A 156 22.80 3.68 22.64
N SER A 157 22.91 2.46 22.12
CA SER A 157 23.51 2.18 20.80
C SER A 157 22.81 1.01 20.09
N ASN A 158 22.06 1.30 19.03
CA ASN A 158 21.32 0.32 18.23
C ASN A 158 21.42 0.72 16.73
N GLY A 159 21.12 -0.18 15.78
CA GLY A 159 21.14 0.14 14.35
C GLY A 159 20.12 1.23 13.98
N GLU A 160 18.93 1.16 14.59
CA GLU A 160 17.85 2.13 14.44
C GLU A 160 17.34 2.56 15.83
N GLY A 161 17.09 3.86 16.02
CA GLY A 161 16.49 4.42 17.23
C GLY A 161 17.34 4.16 18.47
N GLY A 162 18.57 4.66 18.47
CA GLY A 162 19.57 4.36 19.51
C GLY A 162 19.08 4.67 20.92
N GLY A 163 18.26 5.70 21.12
CA GLY A 163 17.49 5.93 22.35
C GLY A 163 16.14 5.21 22.35
N ILE A 164 15.25 5.56 21.42
CA ILE A 164 13.89 4.98 21.28
C ILE A 164 13.56 4.69 19.80
N VAL A 165 12.85 3.58 19.56
CA VAL A 165 12.14 3.29 18.29
C VAL A 165 10.62 3.37 18.52
N VAL A 166 9.88 4.01 17.61
CA VAL A 166 8.40 4.09 17.63
C VAL A 166 7.84 3.73 16.24
N GLU A 167 7.06 2.65 16.15
CA GLU A 167 6.64 2.07 14.87
C GLU A 167 5.18 1.59 14.85
N ASP A 168 4.70 1.20 13.66
CA ASP A 168 3.40 0.55 13.42
C ASP A 168 2.17 1.29 14.02
N GLY A 169 2.12 2.62 13.88
CA GLY A 169 1.02 3.45 14.37
C GLY A 169 1.07 3.80 15.86
N ALA A 170 2.16 3.45 16.57
CA ALA A 170 2.35 3.81 17.97
C ALA A 170 2.58 5.32 18.18
N THR A 171 2.39 5.79 19.42
CA THR A 171 2.57 7.19 19.82
C THR A 171 3.54 7.34 20.99
N LEU A 172 4.55 8.19 20.83
CA LEU A 172 5.44 8.63 21.91
C LEU A 172 5.05 10.03 22.38
N ILE A 173 5.05 10.24 23.70
CA ILE A 173 4.97 11.55 24.33
C ILE A 173 6.16 11.67 25.28
N THR A 174 6.94 12.75 25.19
CA THR A 174 8.02 13.03 26.13
C THR A 174 7.77 14.36 26.83
N MET A 175 8.05 14.40 28.13
CA MET A 175 7.97 15.58 28.99
C MET A 175 9.26 15.67 29.79
N SER A 176 9.97 16.80 29.74
CA SER A 176 11.20 17.03 30.52
C SER A 176 12.18 15.87 30.40
N THR A 177 12.51 15.49 29.15
CA THR A 177 13.28 14.28 28.82
C THR A 177 14.60 14.64 28.15
N ILE A 178 15.69 13.93 28.47
CA ILE A 178 17.01 14.16 27.87
C ILE A 178 17.45 12.91 27.10
N PHE A 179 17.93 13.09 25.87
CA PHE A 179 18.61 12.07 25.08
C PHE A 179 20.06 12.49 24.90
N THR A 180 21.01 11.71 25.41
CA THR A 180 22.44 12.06 25.33
C THR A 180 23.36 10.86 25.19
N GLN A 181 24.46 11.04 24.45
CA GLN A 181 25.44 10.00 24.13
C GLN A 181 24.83 8.79 23.41
N THR A 182 23.65 8.93 22.80
CA THR A 182 23.02 7.84 22.05
C THR A 182 23.58 7.74 20.63
N GLN A 183 23.51 6.54 20.05
CA GLN A 183 24.17 6.17 18.80
C GLN A 183 23.29 5.30 17.91
N ALA A 184 23.15 5.66 16.64
CA ALA A 184 22.55 4.78 15.63
C ALA A 184 22.99 5.08 14.20
N THR A 185 22.70 4.15 13.30
CA THR A 185 22.76 4.38 11.85
C THR A 185 21.57 5.23 11.39
N ILE A 186 20.39 5.04 11.99
CA ILE A 186 19.15 5.78 11.69
C ILE A 186 18.54 6.28 13.01
N GLY A 187 18.42 7.59 13.20
CA GLY A 187 17.82 8.20 14.39
C GLY A 187 18.57 7.89 15.68
N ALA A 188 19.72 8.51 15.92
CA ALA A 188 20.59 8.22 17.08
C ALA A 188 19.85 8.28 18.41
N ALA A 189 19.00 9.28 18.61
CA ALA A 189 18.15 9.39 19.79
C ALA A 189 16.76 8.80 19.56
N LEU A 190 16.17 9.04 18.39
CA LEU A 190 14.79 8.67 18.09
C LEU A 190 14.63 8.25 16.63
N SER A 191 14.08 7.06 16.39
CA SER A 191 13.56 6.66 15.07
C SER A 191 12.05 6.45 15.13
N LEU A 192 11.36 6.92 14.11
CA LEU A 192 9.91 6.87 13.96
C LEU A 192 9.55 6.28 12.59
N ARG A 193 8.65 5.29 12.54
CA ARG A 193 8.16 4.68 11.30
C ARG A 193 6.64 4.54 11.29
N SER A 194 5.93 5.24 10.39
CA SER A 194 4.47 5.27 10.30
C SER A 194 3.77 5.46 11.67
N SER A 195 4.27 6.42 12.45
CA SER A 195 4.00 6.60 13.89
C SER A 195 3.95 8.09 14.27
N SER A 196 3.78 8.42 15.57
CA SER A 196 3.83 9.82 16.01
C SER A 196 4.62 10.06 17.30
N ALA A 197 5.21 11.26 17.42
CA ALA A 197 5.95 11.72 18.58
C ALA A 197 5.60 13.16 18.97
N HIS A 198 5.27 13.36 20.24
CA HIS A 198 4.99 14.67 20.85
C HIS A 198 6.06 14.97 21.90
N LEU A 199 6.97 15.87 21.57
CA LEU A 199 8.19 16.13 22.34
C LEU A 199 8.05 17.46 23.07
N THR A 200 7.97 17.42 24.40
CA THR A 200 7.76 18.59 25.26
C THR A 200 8.92 18.75 26.23
N ASN A 201 9.51 19.95 26.34
CA ASN A 201 10.69 20.22 27.20
C ASN A 201 11.81 19.17 27.01
N THR A 202 12.06 18.74 25.77
CA THR A 202 12.95 17.60 25.48
C THR A 202 14.28 18.10 24.92
N LEU A 203 15.39 17.59 25.45
CA LEU A 203 16.75 17.91 25.02
C LEU A 203 17.37 16.74 24.25
N PHE A 204 17.95 17.03 23.10
CA PHE A 204 18.81 16.11 22.35
C PHE A 204 20.23 16.67 22.29
N PHE A 205 21.19 16.02 22.94
CA PHE A 205 22.53 16.58 23.16
C PHE A 205 23.64 15.53 23.02
N ALA A 206 24.74 15.83 22.33
CA ALA A 206 25.89 14.94 22.18
C ALA A 206 25.53 13.50 21.73
N ASN A 207 24.62 13.37 20.75
CA ASN A 207 24.22 12.09 20.17
C ASN A 207 24.97 11.87 18.86
N SER A 208 25.67 10.74 18.73
CA SER A 208 26.55 10.45 17.59
C SER A 208 25.87 9.51 16.59
N TYR A 209 26.23 9.60 15.31
CA TYR A 209 25.58 8.82 14.26
C TYR A 209 26.56 8.59 13.11
N HIS A 210 26.71 7.33 12.71
CA HIS A 210 27.69 6.97 11.67
C HIS A 210 27.29 7.55 10.30
N PHE A 211 26.02 7.39 9.91
CA PHE A 211 25.49 7.81 8.60
C PHE A 211 24.13 8.55 8.66
N GLY A 212 23.56 8.71 9.86
CA GLY A 212 22.16 9.10 10.04
C GLY A 212 21.94 10.56 10.46
N THR A 213 20.98 10.71 11.36
CA THR A 213 20.57 11.96 12.02
C THR A 213 20.24 11.67 13.48
N VAL A 214 20.10 12.70 14.31
CA VAL A 214 19.69 12.54 15.72
C VAL A 214 18.25 12.03 15.83
N ILE A 215 17.36 12.53 14.98
CA ILE A 215 15.96 12.09 14.84
C ILE A 215 15.72 11.65 13.41
N SER A 216 15.14 10.46 13.20
CA SER A 216 14.67 9.99 11.89
C SER A 216 13.15 9.77 11.93
N SER A 217 12.45 10.13 10.85
CA SER A 217 10.99 10.08 10.78
C SER A 217 10.55 9.63 9.38
N VAL A 218 10.15 8.36 9.26
CA VAL A 218 9.73 7.70 8.02
C VAL A 218 8.20 7.57 8.01
N GLY A 219 7.51 8.38 7.20
CA GLY A 219 6.04 8.46 7.21
C GLY A 219 5.42 8.97 8.52
N SER A 220 6.23 9.39 9.49
CA SER A 220 5.80 9.72 10.86
C SER A 220 5.58 11.22 11.11
N ARG A 221 4.79 11.53 12.14
CA ARG A 221 4.53 12.90 12.61
C ARG A 221 5.32 13.24 13.87
N VAL A 222 6.08 14.32 13.83
CA VAL A 222 6.85 14.85 14.96
C VAL A 222 6.32 16.23 15.34
N VAL A 223 6.07 16.45 16.62
CA VAL A 223 5.68 17.74 17.20
C VAL A 223 6.70 18.11 18.27
N PHE A 224 7.27 19.30 18.17
CA PHE A 224 8.19 19.89 19.14
C PHE A 224 7.47 21.00 19.92
N THR A 225 7.61 21.00 21.24
CA THR A 225 7.06 22.02 22.14
C THR A 225 8.12 22.37 23.18
N ASN A 226 8.61 23.61 23.17
CA ASN A 226 9.78 24.07 23.94
C ASN A 226 10.91 23.01 24.02
N SER A 227 11.26 22.42 22.86
CA SER A 227 12.20 21.29 22.78
C SER A 227 13.40 21.65 21.91
N HIS A 228 14.56 21.13 22.28
CA HIS A 228 15.85 21.63 21.85
C HIS A 228 16.74 20.49 21.35
N ALA A 229 17.23 20.65 20.13
CA ALA A 229 18.25 19.79 19.54
C ALA A 229 19.40 20.67 19.03
N PRO A 230 20.27 21.19 19.93
CA PRO A 230 21.49 21.91 19.53
C PRO A 230 22.41 21.00 18.70
N CYS A 231 23.21 21.61 17.83
CA CYS A 231 24.30 20.89 17.17
C CYS A 231 25.49 20.68 18.13
N ASP A 232 26.25 19.63 17.87
CA ASP A 232 27.46 19.32 18.63
C ASP A 232 28.63 20.17 18.12
N PRO A 233 29.28 21.01 18.94
CA PRO A 233 30.42 21.81 18.51
C PRO A 233 31.68 20.96 18.27
N ASP A 234 31.69 19.71 18.74
CA ASP A 234 32.79 18.77 18.54
C ASP A 234 32.61 17.91 17.26
N ASP A 235 31.48 18.00 16.54
CA ASP A 235 31.28 17.38 15.22
C ASP A 235 31.74 18.34 14.09
N PRO A 236 32.83 18.04 13.37
CA PRO A 236 33.38 18.94 12.35
C PRO A 236 32.59 18.96 11.04
N LEU A 237 31.53 18.14 10.90
CA LEU A 237 30.76 18.04 9.67
C LEU A 237 29.35 18.65 9.83
N PRO A 238 28.92 19.57 8.95
CA PRO A 238 27.55 20.08 8.95
C PRO A 238 26.61 18.96 8.46
N ARG A 239 26.07 18.22 9.42
CA ARG A 239 25.18 17.07 9.22
C ARG A 239 23.79 17.38 9.79
N TYR A 240 22.76 16.72 9.26
CA TYR A 240 21.37 16.99 9.62
C TYR A 240 21.01 16.43 11.00
N ILE A 241 20.40 17.24 11.84
CA ILE A 241 19.87 16.79 13.14
C ILE A 241 18.57 15.99 12.96
N ILE A 242 17.75 16.33 11.96
CA ILE A 242 16.49 15.66 11.68
C ILE A 242 16.40 15.25 10.20
N ARG A 243 16.07 13.98 9.92
CA ARG A 243 15.72 13.45 8.58
C ARG A 243 14.25 13.06 8.56
N LEU A 244 13.48 13.70 7.67
CA LEU A 244 12.13 13.30 7.31
C LEU A 244 12.20 12.49 6.01
N VAL A 245 11.58 11.32 5.97
CA VAL A 245 11.45 10.47 4.78
C VAL A 245 9.96 10.20 4.59
N ASN A 246 9.44 10.35 3.38
CA ASN A 246 8.06 9.93 3.12
C ASN A 246 8.01 8.42 2.87
N ASP A 247 7.00 7.77 3.43
CA ASP A 247 6.65 6.39 3.08
C ASP A 247 5.53 6.42 2.02
N ASN A 248 5.33 5.33 1.28
CA ASN A 248 4.57 5.32 0.02
C ASN A 248 3.10 5.79 0.14
N ASP A 249 2.51 5.76 1.34
CA ASP A 249 1.16 6.29 1.63
C ASP A 249 1.14 7.35 2.77
N GLN A 250 2.26 7.68 3.42
CA GLN A 250 2.29 8.63 4.53
C GLN A 250 3.42 9.68 4.43
N VAL A 251 3.03 10.95 4.57
CA VAL A 251 3.95 12.10 4.52
C VAL A 251 4.52 12.35 5.90
N ALA A 252 5.85 12.29 6.04
CA ALA A 252 6.51 12.68 7.27
C ALA A 252 6.33 14.18 7.52
N SER A 253 5.98 14.54 8.76
CA SER A 253 5.61 15.93 9.10
C SER A 253 6.29 16.37 10.39
N PHE A 254 6.73 17.64 10.42
CA PHE A 254 7.50 18.22 11.52
C PHE A 254 6.93 19.58 11.93
N TYR A 255 6.50 19.69 13.18
CA TYR A 255 5.83 20.87 13.74
C TYR A 255 6.57 21.40 14.97
N PRO A 256 7.50 22.37 14.82
CA PRO A 256 8.06 23.11 15.95
C PRO A 256 7.12 24.24 16.40
N ASP A 257 7.09 24.52 17.69
CA ASP A 257 6.63 25.82 18.21
C ASP A 257 7.72 26.89 18.12
N ASP A 258 7.37 28.13 18.46
CA ASP A 258 8.27 29.28 18.32
C ASP A 258 9.39 29.32 19.40
N ASP A 259 9.28 28.50 20.45
CA ASP A 259 10.28 28.39 21.54
C ASP A 259 11.33 27.30 21.32
N SER A 260 10.96 26.24 20.58
CA SER A 260 11.84 25.12 20.21
C SER A 260 13.02 25.53 19.31
N THR A 261 14.16 24.88 19.48
CA THR A 261 15.35 25.14 18.65
C THR A 261 15.94 23.85 18.06
N ILE A 262 16.44 23.97 16.83
CA ILE A 262 17.22 22.95 16.14
C ILE A 262 18.49 23.64 15.63
N GLY A 263 19.64 23.02 15.82
CA GLY A 263 20.91 23.47 15.24
C GLY A 263 20.98 23.24 13.73
N HIS A 264 22.10 22.67 13.25
CA HIS A 264 22.30 22.41 11.83
C HIS A 264 21.30 21.40 11.25
N GLY A 265 20.49 21.87 10.29
CA GLY A 265 19.86 21.03 9.28
C GLY A 265 18.59 20.27 9.71
N LEU A 266 17.48 20.61 9.03
CA LEU A 266 16.36 19.71 8.79
C LEU A 266 16.45 19.24 7.32
N SER A 267 16.67 17.94 7.09
CA SER A 267 16.58 17.35 5.75
C SER A 267 15.23 16.69 5.55
N ALA A 268 14.56 17.03 4.45
CA ALA A 268 13.34 16.38 4.01
C ALA A 268 13.63 15.63 2.71
N VAL A 269 13.83 14.32 2.83
CA VAL A 269 14.18 13.41 1.74
C VAL A 269 12.89 12.89 1.10
N TYR A 270 12.56 13.44 -0.07
CA TYR A 270 11.39 13.03 -0.86
C TYR A 270 11.80 11.86 -1.78
N ASN A 271 11.86 10.67 -1.19
CA ASN A 271 12.52 9.46 -1.72
C ASN A 271 14.05 9.63 -1.81
N GLU A 272 14.81 8.53 -1.76
CA GLU A 272 16.24 8.57 -1.41
C GLU A 272 17.18 9.26 -2.42
N ASN A 273 16.67 9.68 -3.59
CA ASN A 273 17.48 10.15 -4.73
C ASN A 273 17.31 11.65 -5.06
N PHE A 274 17.20 12.56 -4.07
CA PHE A 274 17.21 14.01 -4.35
C PHE A 274 18.05 14.86 -3.37
N ILE A 275 18.71 15.88 -3.94
CA ILE A 275 19.67 16.76 -3.27
C ILE A 275 18.97 17.75 -2.32
N ASP A 276 19.61 17.93 -1.16
CA ASP A 276 19.39 18.93 -0.10
C ASP A 276 18.68 20.22 -0.53
N SER A 277 17.34 20.20 -0.43
CA SER A 277 16.51 21.40 -0.56
C SER A 277 15.93 21.78 0.81
N PRO A 278 16.14 23.01 1.32
CA PRO A 278 15.55 23.43 2.59
C PRO A 278 14.01 23.49 2.47
N CYS A 279 13.35 22.48 3.03
CA CYS A 279 11.89 22.33 3.26
C CYS A 279 10.98 23.27 2.44
N ALA A 280 10.80 22.98 1.14
CA ALA A 280 9.88 23.72 0.27
C ALA A 280 8.39 23.32 0.42
N LEU A 281 8.06 22.46 1.39
CA LEU A 281 6.72 21.93 1.59
C LEU A 281 5.89 22.84 2.53
N PRO A 282 4.58 23.07 2.26
CA PRO A 282 3.71 23.92 3.09
C PRO A 282 3.44 23.36 4.50
N PHE A 283 3.98 22.19 4.84
CA PHE A 283 3.85 21.54 6.15
C PHE A 283 5.16 21.56 6.97
N CYS A 284 6.26 22.08 6.42
CA CYS A 284 7.42 22.47 7.23
C CYS A 284 7.28 23.95 7.60
N ARG A 285 7.27 24.29 8.89
CA ARG A 285 7.64 25.64 9.33
C ARG A 285 9.14 25.59 9.66
N PRO A 286 10.04 26.21 8.87
CA PRO A 286 11.45 26.21 9.24
C PRO A 286 11.59 26.91 10.61
N PRO A 287 12.25 26.28 11.60
CA PRO A 287 12.52 26.93 12.88
C PRO A 287 13.47 28.12 12.67
N ILE A 288 13.71 28.88 13.74
CA ILE A 288 14.73 29.93 13.75
C ILE A 288 16.11 29.26 13.55
N GLN A 289 16.57 29.18 12.30
CA GLN A 289 17.91 28.69 11.99
C GLN A 289 18.94 29.66 12.53
N THR A 290 19.80 29.19 13.42
CA THR A 290 20.98 29.94 13.85
C THR A 290 22.02 29.93 12.72
N ASN A 291 22.74 31.04 12.55
CA ASN A 291 23.57 31.26 11.37
C ASN A 291 24.87 30.44 11.40
N GLY A 292 24.78 29.19 10.94
CA GLY A 292 25.87 28.46 10.28
C GLY A 292 27.04 27.97 11.15
N GLN A 293 27.24 28.45 12.38
CA GLN A 293 28.26 27.97 13.30
C GLN A 293 27.67 27.67 14.68
N CYS A 294 27.89 26.45 15.15
CA CYS A 294 27.49 25.98 16.47
C CYS A 294 28.27 26.74 17.55
N SER A 295 27.71 27.85 18.03
CA SER A 295 28.32 28.63 19.10
C SER A 295 27.98 28.00 20.45
N GLN A 296 28.94 27.97 21.38
CA GLN A 296 28.70 27.51 22.75
C GLN A 296 27.55 28.30 23.41
N VAL A 297 27.39 29.58 23.05
CA VAL A 297 26.30 30.46 23.49
C VAL A 297 24.91 29.92 23.14
N GLU A 298 24.72 29.24 22.00
CA GLU A 298 23.44 28.63 21.62
C GLU A 298 23.14 27.38 22.47
N ILE A 299 24.18 26.62 22.80
CA ILE A 299 24.09 25.44 23.68
C ILE A 299 23.74 25.89 25.10
N ASP A 300 24.47 26.87 25.64
CA ASP A 300 24.23 27.43 26.97
C ASP A 300 22.83 28.06 27.07
N SER A 301 22.37 28.72 26.00
CA SER A 301 21.00 29.27 25.92
C SER A 301 19.92 28.19 25.91
N ALA A 302 20.13 27.09 25.18
CA ALA A 302 19.22 25.93 25.18
C ALA A 302 19.20 25.24 26.56
N LEU A 303 20.36 25.07 27.21
CA LEU A 303 20.48 24.48 28.55
C LEU A 303 19.82 25.35 29.62
N ALA A 304 20.02 26.68 29.54
CA ALA A 304 19.38 27.65 30.42
C ALA A 304 17.84 27.66 30.28
N LYS A 305 17.30 27.53 29.06
CA LYS A 305 15.85 27.40 28.82
C LYS A 305 15.24 26.16 29.48
N ILE A 306 16.00 25.06 29.58
CA ILE A 306 15.57 23.80 30.22
C ILE A 306 15.82 23.84 31.75
N ASN A 307 16.34 24.96 32.27
CA ASN A 307 16.58 25.19 33.70
C ASN A 307 17.62 24.21 34.29
N ILE A 308 18.59 23.80 33.48
CA ILE A 308 19.74 22.98 33.86
C ILE A 308 20.95 23.90 33.99
N ASN A 309 21.47 24.09 35.21
CA ASN A 309 22.66 24.91 35.45
C ASN A 309 23.92 24.13 35.05
N THR A 310 24.67 24.60 34.05
CA THR A 310 25.86 23.92 33.49
C THR A 310 27.13 24.80 33.53
N VAL A 311 28.30 24.18 33.33
CA VAL A 311 29.65 24.75 33.53
C VAL A 311 30.53 24.53 32.28
N ASP A 312 31.56 25.37 32.11
CA ASP A 312 32.45 25.53 30.93
C ASP A 312 33.01 24.26 30.25
N PRO A 313 33.28 24.32 28.91
CA PRO A 313 33.80 23.20 28.13
C PRO A 313 35.34 23.12 28.06
N LEU A 314 35.86 21.90 27.83
CA LEU A 314 37.28 21.60 27.58
C LEU A 314 37.60 21.49 26.09
N THR A 315 38.80 21.92 25.69
CA THR A 315 39.30 21.92 24.29
C THR A 315 40.26 20.75 24.01
N ILE A 316 40.16 20.15 22.82
CA ILE A 316 41.04 19.06 22.34
C ILE A 316 42.04 19.59 21.30
N SER A 317 43.30 19.13 21.38
CA SER A 317 44.42 19.56 20.53
C SER A 317 44.70 18.59 19.37
N ARG A 318 45.35 19.08 18.31
CA ARG A 318 45.77 18.30 17.13
C ARG A 318 46.92 17.32 17.44
N THR A 319 46.97 16.26 16.64
CA THR A 319 47.92 15.14 16.66
C THR A 319 49.37 15.54 16.32
N THR A 320 50.34 14.96 17.02
CA THR A 320 51.78 15.01 16.68
C THR A 320 52.47 13.72 17.12
N CYS A 321 53.18 13.07 16.20
CA CYS A 321 53.98 11.88 16.46
C CYS A 321 55.13 12.19 17.42
N ASN A 322 55.29 11.44 18.50
CA ASN A 322 56.25 11.75 19.57
C ASN A 322 57.43 10.75 19.69
N SER A 323 57.38 9.61 18.98
CA SER A 323 58.51 8.67 18.84
C SER A 323 59.01 8.03 20.15
N ASN A 324 58.12 7.78 21.11
CA ASN A 324 58.45 7.23 22.43
C ASN A 324 58.41 5.68 22.52
N GLY A 325 58.05 4.96 21.46
CA GLY A 325 57.86 3.50 21.44
C GLY A 325 56.53 3.00 22.04
N VAL A 326 55.57 3.89 22.30
CA VAL A 326 54.28 3.64 22.97
C VAL A 326 53.16 4.32 22.19
N CYS A 327 52.52 3.56 21.29
CA CYS A 327 51.37 3.99 20.50
C CYS A 327 50.24 4.61 21.34
N ASP A 328 50.14 5.94 21.36
CA ASP A 328 49.01 6.65 21.98
C ASP A 328 47.84 6.75 20.99
N HIS A 329 46.83 5.91 21.17
CA HIS A 329 45.65 5.83 20.29
C HIS A 329 44.83 7.13 20.20
N LEU A 330 45.08 8.14 21.04
CA LEU A 330 44.45 9.46 20.95
C LEU A 330 45.27 10.48 20.14
N THR A 331 46.58 10.25 19.95
CA THR A 331 47.47 11.23 19.31
C THR A 331 48.33 10.68 18.16
N GLU A 332 48.39 9.36 17.99
CA GLU A 332 49.26 8.63 17.06
C GLU A 332 48.52 7.49 16.33
N ASP A 333 48.87 7.27 15.06
CA ASP A 333 48.37 6.15 14.24
C ASP A 333 49.52 5.35 13.60
N CYS A 334 49.26 4.12 13.17
CA CYS A 334 50.30 3.21 12.66
C CYS A 334 50.83 3.53 11.24
N PHE A 335 50.18 4.42 10.50
CA PHE A 335 50.65 4.93 9.21
C PHE A 335 51.48 6.21 9.35
N ALA A 336 51.24 7.00 10.40
CA ALA A 336 51.99 8.20 10.76
C ALA A 336 53.19 7.91 11.70
N CYS A 337 53.05 6.98 12.63
CA CYS A 337 54.02 6.63 13.69
C CYS A 337 54.41 5.13 13.67
N PRO A 338 54.98 4.60 12.56
CA PRO A 338 55.33 3.18 12.45
C PRO A 338 56.48 2.73 13.37
N SER A 339 57.14 3.67 14.07
CA SER A 339 58.10 3.40 15.14
C SER A 339 57.44 2.98 16.46
N ASP A 340 56.24 3.48 16.73
CA ASP A 340 55.59 3.44 18.05
C ASP A 340 54.37 2.49 18.04
N CYS A 341 53.73 2.36 16.87
CA CYS A 341 52.55 1.54 16.63
C CYS A 341 52.86 0.34 15.70
N SER A 342 52.58 -0.89 16.14
CA SER A 342 52.74 -2.11 15.33
C SER A 342 51.40 -2.56 14.74
N CYS A 343 51.33 -2.74 13.41
CA CYS A 343 50.09 -3.11 12.71
C CYS A 343 49.66 -4.55 13.00
N VAL A 344 48.57 -4.71 13.75
CA VAL A 344 47.94 -6.02 14.06
C VAL A 344 47.21 -6.61 12.84
N PHE A 345 46.76 -5.77 11.91
CA PHE A 345 45.97 -6.14 10.74
C PHE A 345 46.82 -6.07 9.47
N ALA A 346 47.42 -7.19 9.08
CA ALA A 346 48.02 -7.30 7.74
C ALA A 346 46.90 -7.36 6.69
N ASN A 347 47.09 -6.64 5.58
CA ASN A 347 46.25 -6.70 4.37
C ASN A 347 44.78 -6.25 4.50
N THR A 348 44.35 -5.71 5.64
CA THR A 348 43.01 -5.12 5.83
C THR A 348 43.10 -3.75 6.52
N TYR A 349 42.16 -2.86 6.22
CA TYR A 349 42.13 -1.49 6.76
C TYR A 349 40.99 -1.32 7.76
N LEU A 350 41.34 -1.14 9.03
CA LEU A 350 40.39 -0.87 10.11
C LEU A 350 40.14 0.64 10.17
N LEU A 351 39.02 1.08 9.60
CA LEU A 351 38.67 2.50 9.44
C LEU A 351 38.44 3.24 10.77
N HIS A 352 37.90 2.55 11.78
CA HIS A 352 37.77 3.04 13.15
C HIS A 352 37.63 1.86 14.12
N SER A 353 38.12 2.03 15.35
CA SER A 353 37.95 1.10 16.47
C SER A 353 37.93 1.87 17.78
N GLN A 354 36.87 1.71 18.57
CA GLN A 354 36.83 2.26 19.94
C GLN A 354 37.26 1.17 20.91
N SER A 355 38.49 1.25 21.44
CA SER A 355 38.93 0.43 22.57
C SER A 355 39.22 1.31 23.78
N SER A 356 38.64 0.99 24.93
CA SER A 356 38.84 1.70 26.19
C SER A 356 39.89 1.05 27.11
N ALA A 357 40.65 0.06 26.62
CA ALA A 357 41.59 -0.72 27.41
C ALA A 357 43.01 -0.70 26.81
N SER A 358 44.00 -0.30 27.60
CA SER A 358 45.42 -0.28 27.23
C SER A 358 45.92 -1.69 26.92
N VAL A 359 46.26 -1.95 25.65
CA VAL A 359 46.82 -3.24 25.23
C VAL A 359 48.30 -3.31 25.62
N THR A 360 48.63 -4.09 26.64
CA THR A 360 50.03 -4.38 26.98
C THR A 360 50.64 -5.29 25.92
N SER A 361 51.69 -4.83 25.26
CA SER A 361 52.35 -5.58 24.20
C SER A 361 53.05 -6.83 24.75
N ASN A 362 52.75 -8.00 24.16
CA ASN A 362 53.67 -9.15 23.99
C ASN A 362 53.00 -10.44 23.44
N GLN A 363 52.00 -10.34 22.55
CA GLN A 363 51.57 -11.49 21.73
C GLN A 363 51.51 -11.11 20.25
N ARG A 364 52.15 -11.93 19.40
CA ARG A 364 52.12 -11.83 17.94
C ARG A 364 50.95 -12.68 17.42
N PRO A 365 49.95 -12.11 16.70
CA PRO A 365 48.98 -12.91 15.98
C PRO A 365 49.59 -13.47 14.69
N THR A 366 49.09 -14.62 14.22
CA THR A 366 49.50 -15.24 12.96
C THR A 366 48.28 -15.56 12.09
N LYS A 367 48.27 -14.96 10.88
CA LYS A 367 47.32 -15.14 9.76
C LYS A 367 45.87 -14.68 9.97
N MET A 368 45.30 -14.19 8.86
CA MET A 368 44.05 -13.41 8.80
C MET A 368 42.79 -14.24 9.03
N LEU A 369 41.83 -13.66 9.76
CA LEU A 369 40.45 -14.10 9.98
C LEU A 369 40.21 -15.46 10.68
N SER A 370 41.05 -15.82 11.65
CA SER A 370 40.50 -16.30 12.93
C SER A 370 40.79 -15.25 13.99
N LEU A 371 39.78 -14.46 14.38
CA LEU A 371 39.90 -13.41 15.40
C LEU A 371 39.32 -13.89 16.74
N PRO A 372 40.10 -14.53 17.64
CA PRO A 372 39.73 -14.53 19.05
C PRO A 372 39.83 -13.08 19.56
N VAL A 373 38.71 -12.50 20.02
CA VAL A 373 38.60 -11.09 20.46
C VAL A 373 39.26 -10.89 21.84
N VAL A 374 40.55 -11.20 21.96
CA VAL A 374 41.31 -11.20 23.22
C VAL A 374 42.30 -10.02 23.32
N SER A 375 42.54 -9.24 22.26
CA SER A 375 43.27 -7.96 22.38
C SER A 375 42.90 -6.92 21.32
N GLY A 376 42.21 -5.84 21.73
CA GLY A 376 42.12 -4.59 20.98
C GLY A 376 40.69 -4.18 20.61
N ALA A 377 40.23 -4.59 19.43
CA ALA A 377 38.99 -4.09 18.84
C ALA A 377 37.81 -5.03 19.11
N ASN A 378 36.92 -4.63 20.02
CA ASN A 378 35.60 -5.26 20.22
C ASN A 378 34.53 -4.72 19.26
N GLN A 379 34.79 -3.61 18.58
CA GLN A 379 33.96 -3.10 17.49
C GLN A 379 34.81 -2.36 16.46
N GLY A 380 34.41 -2.40 15.19
CA GLY A 380 35.09 -1.64 14.14
C GLY A 380 34.56 -1.91 12.74
N HIS A 381 35.12 -1.16 11.78
CA HIS A 381 34.80 -1.27 10.35
C HIS A 381 36.06 -1.71 9.58
N LEU A 382 36.03 -2.90 8.99
CA LEU A 382 37.10 -3.41 8.12
C LEU A 382 36.78 -3.14 6.65
N LEU A 383 37.77 -2.63 5.92
CA LEU A 383 37.76 -2.50 4.46
C LEU A 383 38.91 -3.33 3.88
N PHE A 384 38.62 -4.18 2.90
CA PHE A 384 39.64 -4.93 2.16
C PHE A 384 39.15 -5.28 0.74
N TYR A 385 40.06 -5.70 -0.12
CA TYR A 385 39.76 -6.11 -1.49
C TYR A 385 40.11 -7.58 -1.70
N VAL A 386 39.36 -8.26 -2.57
CA VAL A 386 39.56 -9.68 -2.88
C VAL A 386 39.56 -9.86 -4.39
N ARG A 387 40.58 -10.55 -4.92
CA ARG A 387 40.59 -10.98 -6.33
C ARG A 387 39.88 -12.33 -6.41
N PRO A 388 38.69 -12.46 -7.02
CA PRO A 388 38.06 -13.75 -7.22
C PRO A 388 38.91 -14.57 -8.21
N GLU A 389 39.49 -15.67 -7.75
CA GLU A 389 40.27 -16.57 -8.61
C GLU A 389 39.38 -17.31 -9.63
N HIS A 390 38.08 -17.49 -9.31
CA HIS A 390 37.18 -18.41 -10.01
C HIS A 390 35.71 -17.95 -10.08
N LYS A 391 34.82 -18.81 -10.61
CA LYS A 391 33.45 -18.46 -11.08
C LYS A 391 32.29 -18.99 -10.21
N ASN A 392 32.52 -19.30 -8.94
CA ASN A 392 31.47 -19.71 -8.01
C ASN A 392 31.87 -19.27 -6.59
N ASN A 393 31.76 -17.96 -6.31
CA ASN A 393 32.20 -17.38 -5.05
C ASN A 393 31.26 -17.75 -3.89
N HIS A 394 31.44 -18.95 -3.32
CA HIS A 394 30.69 -19.44 -2.16
C HIS A 394 31.43 -19.03 -0.89
N LEU A 395 30.82 -18.19 -0.05
CA LEU A 395 31.38 -17.75 1.23
C LEU A 395 30.71 -18.45 2.41
N LEU A 396 31.51 -18.94 3.34
CA LEU A 396 31.06 -19.36 4.67
C LEU A 396 31.45 -18.28 5.67
N ILE A 397 30.46 -17.61 6.25
CA ILE A 397 30.63 -16.68 7.35
C ILE A 397 30.31 -17.42 8.64
N GLU A 398 31.27 -17.50 9.55
CA GLU A 398 31.08 -18.06 10.88
C GLU A 398 31.17 -16.91 11.88
N VAL A 399 30.22 -16.82 12.80
CA VAL A 399 30.17 -15.76 13.82
C VAL A 399 29.84 -16.36 15.17
N GLU A 400 30.65 -16.07 16.18
CA GLU A 400 30.45 -16.44 17.58
C GLU A 400 30.36 -15.14 18.39
N ALA A 401 29.21 -14.89 19.02
CA ALA A 401 29.01 -13.76 19.94
C ALA A 401 29.37 -12.35 19.39
N CYS A 402 29.24 -12.13 18.08
CA CYS A 402 29.36 -10.82 17.44
C CYS A 402 28.13 -10.49 16.59
N ALA A 403 27.76 -9.20 16.53
CA ALA A 403 26.99 -8.67 15.41
C ALA A 403 27.93 -8.38 14.24
N VAL A 404 27.51 -8.68 13.02
CA VAL A 404 28.31 -8.52 11.79
C VAL A 404 27.41 -8.06 10.63
N THR A 405 27.78 -6.98 9.97
CA THR A 405 27.23 -6.55 8.68
C THR A 405 28.31 -6.70 7.61
N LEU A 406 28.02 -7.47 6.57
CA LEU A 406 28.91 -7.67 5.41
C LEU A 406 28.31 -6.98 4.18
N THR A 407 29.09 -6.06 3.61
CA THR A 407 28.78 -5.34 2.38
C THR A 407 29.84 -5.64 1.33
N VAL A 408 29.42 -6.06 0.13
CA VAL A 408 30.31 -6.40 -0.98
C VAL A 408 29.96 -5.51 -2.17
N ASN A 409 30.95 -4.79 -2.72
CA ASN A 409 30.78 -3.84 -3.82
C ASN A 409 29.66 -2.79 -3.59
N GLY A 410 29.36 -2.46 -2.33
CA GLY A 410 28.28 -1.54 -1.93
C GLY A 410 26.91 -2.21 -1.69
N LYS A 411 26.73 -3.49 -2.07
CA LYS A 411 25.54 -4.28 -1.75
C LYS A 411 25.69 -4.92 -0.37
N GLN A 412 24.71 -4.72 0.52
CA GLN A 412 24.66 -5.38 1.83
C GLN A 412 24.23 -6.85 1.64
N GLU A 413 25.16 -7.79 1.79
CA GLU A 413 24.93 -9.22 1.51
C GLU A 413 24.49 -10.02 2.75
N LEU A 414 24.83 -9.55 3.96
CA LEU A 414 24.46 -10.21 5.21
C LEU A 414 24.41 -9.22 6.38
N VAL A 415 23.43 -9.38 7.26
CA VAL A 415 23.34 -8.69 8.55
C VAL A 415 23.01 -9.70 9.64
N ILE A 416 23.86 -9.79 10.65
CA ILE A 416 23.65 -10.57 11.88
C ILE A 416 23.45 -9.57 13.01
N LEU A 417 22.19 -9.38 13.42
CA LEU A 417 21.77 -8.41 14.43
C LEU A 417 21.74 -8.98 15.86
N GLU A 418 21.66 -10.31 15.99
CA GLU A 418 21.53 -10.99 17.29
C GLU A 418 22.90 -11.25 17.93
N GLY A 419 22.96 -11.09 19.25
CA GLY A 419 24.22 -10.74 19.92
C GLY A 419 24.90 -11.83 20.78
N PRO A 420 25.28 -11.50 22.03
CA PRO A 420 26.50 -11.95 22.72
C PRO A 420 26.71 -13.46 23.02
N HIS A 421 25.82 -14.35 22.59
CA HIS A 421 25.75 -15.75 23.05
C HIS A 421 25.45 -16.81 21.99
N ASN A 422 25.19 -16.42 20.73
CA ASN A 422 24.84 -17.35 19.67
C ASN A 422 25.99 -17.54 18.67
N ASN A 423 26.04 -18.75 18.08
CA ASN A 423 26.99 -19.11 17.03
C ASN A 423 26.21 -19.31 15.72
N TYR A 424 26.52 -18.50 14.71
CA TYR A 424 25.89 -18.52 13.39
C TYR A 424 26.87 -19.02 12.34
N GLN A 425 26.37 -19.80 11.38
CA GLN A 425 27.07 -20.16 10.15
C GLN A 425 26.17 -19.84 8.97
N HIS A 426 26.60 -18.93 8.10
CA HIS A 426 25.88 -18.54 6.89
C HIS A 426 26.69 -18.88 5.65
N LEU A 427 26.06 -19.61 4.73
CA LEU A 427 26.60 -19.87 3.39
C LEU A 427 25.99 -18.84 2.42
N LEU A 428 26.79 -17.88 1.97
CA LEU A 428 26.40 -16.92 0.94
C LEU A 428 26.96 -17.34 -0.42
N ARG A 429 26.28 -16.95 -1.49
CA ARG A 429 26.78 -17.05 -2.86
C ARG A 429 26.81 -15.65 -3.46
N ILE A 430 28.00 -15.11 -3.66
CA ILE A 430 28.17 -13.80 -4.30
C ILE A 430 28.03 -13.97 -5.81
N ALA A 431 27.41 -12.99 -6.47
CA ALA A 431 27.30 -12.93 -7.92
C ALA A 431 28.68 -13.00 -8.60
N ASN A 432 28.74 -13.55 -9.81
CA ASN A 432 30.01 -13.80 -10.50
C ASN A 432 30.64 -12.52 -11.03
N THR A 433 31.52 -11.92 -10.23
CA THR A 433 32.47 -10.89 -10.66
C THR A 433 33.75 -11.54 -11.18
N THR A 434 34.21 -11.12 -12.37
CA THR A 434 35.57 -11.43 -12.87
C THR A 434 36.59 -10.36 -12.49
N SER A 435 36.15 -9.35 -11.72
CA SER A 435 36.92 -8.21 -11.24
C SER A 435 37.13 -8.29 -9.73
N THR A 436 38.16 -7.62 -9.25
CA THR A 436 38.40 -7.40 -7.82
C THR A 436 37.15 -6.86 -7.14
N SER A 437 36.74 -7.47 -6.03
CA SER A 437 35.58 -7.06 -5.25
C SER A 437 36.00 -6.38 -3.94
N ARG A 438 35.30 -5.30 -3.60
CA ARG A 438 35.48 -4.52 -2.37
C ARG A 438 34.62 -5.13 -1.25
N PHE A 439 35.25 -5.49 -0.15
CA PHE A 439 34.61 -6.03 1.04
C PHE A 439 34.63 -4.99 2.16
N GLN A 440 33.48 -4.76 2.79
CA GLN A 440 33.28 -3.94 3.97
C GLN A 440 32.61 -4.78 5.05
N VAL A 441 33.16 -4.77 6.26
CA VAL A 441 32.64 -5.53 7.40
C VAL A 441 32.57 -4.63 8.63
N ASP A 442 31.35 -4.25 9.01
CA ASP A 442 31.08 -3.66 10.31
C ASP A 442 30.86 -4.80 11.32
N PHE A 443 31.57 -4.77 12.45
CA PHE A 443 31.44 -5.79 13.48
C PHE A 443 31.37 -5.19 14.89
N LYS A 444 30.63 -5.86 15.77
CA LYS A 444 30.54 -5.55 17.21
C LYS A 444 30.45 -6.84 18.02
N CYS A 445 31.57 -7.22 18.61
CA CYS A 445 31.76 -8.44 19.38
C CYS A 445 31.57 -8.23 20.89
N ASN A 446 31.13 -9.27 21.58
CA ASN A 446 30.95 -9.26 23.03
C ASN A 446 32.30 -9.18 23.77
N THR A 447 32.53 -8.10 24.51
CA THR A 447 33.74 -7.89 25.36
C THR A 447 33.85 -8.87 26.52
N VAL A 448 32.73 -9.45 26.97
CA VAL A 448 32.69 -10.38 28.12
C VAL A 448 32.99 -11.81 27.69
N ASN A 449 32.57 -12.22 26.48
CA ASN A 449 32.88 -13.54 25.94
C ASN A 449 34.24 -13.52 25.22
N LYS A 450 35.25 -14.17 25.82
CA LYS A 450 36.61 -14.28 25.25
C LYS A 450 36.68 -15.09 23.95
N ASN A 451 35.66 -15.89 23.66
CA ASN A 451 35.57 -16.67 22.43
C ASN A 451 34.91 -15.89 21.28
N SER A 452 34.41 -14.66 21.53
CA SER A 452 33.77 -13.88 20.47
C SER A 452 34.70 -13.78 19.28
N SER A 453 34.18 -14.08 18.10
CA SER A 453 34.95 -14.15 16.86
C SER A 453 34.04 -14.07 15.65
N PHE A 454 34.61 -13.71 14.51
CA PHE A 454 34.00 -14.02 13.23
C PHE A 454 35.09 -14.40 12.22
N SER A 455 34.69 -15.17 11.19
CA SER A 455 35.53 -15.50 10.06
C SER A 455 34.76 -15.45 8.75
N ILE A 456 35.46 -15.13 7.68
CA ILE A 456 34.96 -15.20 6.30
C ILE A 456 35.87 -16.17 5.56
N LYS A 457 35.32 -17.32 5.18
CA LYS A 457 35.96 -18.35 4.38
C LYS A 457 35.30 -18.40 3.00
N TYR A 458 36.01 -18.93 2.01
CA TYR A 458 35.50 -19.15 0.67
C TYR A 458 35.88 -20.53 0.14
N ARG A 459 35.13 -21.02 -0.84
CA ARG A 459 35.48 -22.16 -1.70
C ARG A 459 35.13 -21.85 -3.14
N ASP A 460 35.77 -22.53 -4.09
CA ASP A 460 35.47 -22.38 -5.52
C ASP A 460 34.32 -23.31 -5.95
N THR A 461 34.47 -24.63 -5.74
CA THR A 461 33.42 -25.60 -6.06
C THR A 461 32.76 -26.16 -4.81
N ASP A 462 31.58 -26.76 -4.96
CA ASP A 462 30.88 -27.40 -3.83
C ASP A 462 31.64 -28.59 -3.22
N ASN A 463 32.66 -29.09 -3.92
CA ASN A 463 33.54 -30.19 -3.49
C ASN A 463 34.83 -29.70 -2.79
N ASP A 464 35.12 -28.39 -2.80
CA ASP A 464 36.33 -27.85 -2.19
C ASP A 464 36.13 -27.50 -0.71
N ASP A 465 37.20 -27.67 0.08
CA ASP A 465 37.24 -27.24 1.47
C ASP A 465 37.23 -25.70 1.58
N PHE A 466 36.52 -25.19 2.59
CA PHE A 466 36.48 -23.76 2.88
C PHE A 466 37.84 -23.25 3.41
N ARG A 467 38.48 -22.36 2.65
CA ARG A 467 39.74 -21.68 2.98
C ARG A 467 39.49 -20.21 3.36
N PHE A 468 40.28 -19.63 4.26
CA PHE A 468 40.12 -18.21 4.63
C PHE A 468 40.30 -17.28 3.42
N ILE A 469 39.53 -16.19 3.37
CA ILE A 469 39.58 -15.25 2.25
C ILE A 469 40.91 -14.47 2.24
N ASP A 470 41.62 -14.51 1.11
CA ASP A 470 42.91 -13.81 0.97
C ASP A 470 42.65 -12.38 0.48
N GLY A 471 42.39 -11.51 1.46
CA GLY A 471 42.20 -10.08 1.23
C GLY A 471 43.52 -9.34 1.03
N PHE A 472 43.48 -8.23 0.31
CA PHE A 472 44.58 -7.28 0.19
C PHE A 472 44.10 -5.84 0.43
N TYR A 473 45.03 -4.99 0.85
CA TYR A 473 44.83 -3.55 0.94
C TYR A 473 45.51 -2.88 -0.24
N SER A 474 44.82 -1.92 -0.86
CA SER A 474 45.20 -1.38 -2.16
C SER A 474 46.20 -0.21 -2.08
N ILE A 475 46.13 0.65 -1.06
CA ILE A 475 47.05 1.81 -0.98
C ILE A 475 48.50 1.33 -0.97
N ASN A 476 49.29 1.86 -1.91
CA ASN A 476 50.70 1.55 -2.18
C ASN A 476 50.93 0.18 -2.86
N SER A 477 49.95 -0.35 -3.60
CA SER A 477 50.04 -1.63 -4.33
C SER A 477 49.72 -1.48 -5.83
N CYS A 478 50.61 -0.84 -6.59
CA CYS A 478 50.38 -0.62 -8.02
C CYS A 478 50.15 -1.92 -8.83
N ASN A 479 49.37 -1.82 -9.90
CA ASN A 479 48.90 -2.90 -10.77
C ASN A 479 48.01 -3.93 -10.03
N ASP A 480 47.12 -3.43 -9.17
CA ASP A 480 46.07 -4.20 -8.50
C ASP A 480 44.66 -4.00 -9.11
N GLY A 481 44.51 -3.01 -10.01
CA GLY A 481 43.25 -2.66 -10.68
C GLY A 481 42.38 -1.66 -9.89
N ILE A 482 42.88 -1.12 -8.78
CA ILE A 482 42.23 -0.14 -7.93
C ILE A 482 43.13 1.10 -7.87
N LEU A 483 42.55 2.27 -8.08
CA LEU A 483 43.28 3.54 -7.96
C LEU A 483 42.71 4.31 -6.78
N ASN A 484 43.45 4.37 -5.67
CA ASN A 484 43.04 5.21 -4.54
C ASN A 484 43.31 6.69 -4.88
N GLN A 485 42.55 7.62 -4.29
CA GLN A 485 42.70 9.06 -4.57
C GLN A 485 44.13 9.58 -4.35
N GLN A 486 44.84 9.03 -3.37
CA GLN A 486 46.24 9.37 -3.08
C GLN A 486 47.23 8.83 -4.11
N GLU A 487 46.81 7.90 -4.97
CA GLU A 487 47.65 7.25 -5.99
C GLU A 487 47.45 7.88 -7.38
N ALA A 488 46.34 8.59 -7.58
CA ALA A 488 46.11 9.43 -8.76
C ALA A 488 46.94 10.74 -8.75
N ILE A 489 47.35 11.21 -7.56
CA ILE A 489 48.06 12.48 -7.39
C ILE A 489 49.55 12.29 -7.71
N THR A 490 50.03 12.89 -8.79
CA THR A 490 51.44 12.79 -9.27
C THR A 490 52.50 13.27 -8.27
N THR A 491 52.12 14.09 -7.29
CA THR A 491 52.99 14.59 -6.21
C THR A 491 52.90 13.79 -4.90
N SER A 492 52.02 12.78 -4.84
CA SER A 492 51.87 11.91 -3.68
C SER A 492 52.96 10.85 -3.62
N LYS A 493 53.37 10.47 -2.41
CA LYS A 493 54.28 9.35 -2.17
C LYS A 493 53.72 7.99 -2.59
N PHE A 494 52.42 7.93 -2.89
CA PHE A 494 51.68 6.73 -3.28
C PHE A 494 51.36 6.66 -4.78
N TYR A 495 51.86 7.57 -5.62
CA TYR A 495 51.49 7.66 -7.04
C TYR A 495 51.70 6.34 -7.82
N CYS A 496 50.61 5.74 -8.32
CA CYS A 496 50.61 4.47 -9.07
C CYS A 496 50.11 4.67 -10.52
N PRO A 497 50.99 4.97 -11.49
CA PRO A 497 50.60 5.22 -12.88
C PRO A 497 50.13 3.98 -13.66
N GLN A 498 50.21 2.78 -13.08
CA GLN A 498 49.80 1.53 -13.73
C GLN A 498 48.29 1.26 -13.58
N ASP A 499 47.67 1.76 -12.52
CA ASP A 499 46.23 1.63 -12.26
C ASP A 499 45.42 2.78 -12.88
N ILE A 500 46.13 3.80 -13.40
CA ILE A 500 45.57 4.89 -14.22
C ILE A 500 45.19 4.34 -15.61
N GLY A 501 44.03 3.69 -15.69
CA GLY A 501 43.42 3.21 -16.94
C GLY A 501 42.79 1.82 -16.87
N SER A 502 43.15 1.01 -15.87
CA SER A 502 42.52 -0.28 -15.52
C SER A 502 41.40 -0.15 -14.46
N TYR A 503 41.06 1.10 -14.15
CA TYR A 503 40.35 1.57 -12.96
C TYR A 503 38.91 1.08 -12.79
N VAL A 504 38.61 0.52 -11.60
CA VAL A 504 37.25 0.40 -11.08
C VAL A 504 36.96 1.52 -10.07
N ASP A 505 36.13 2.49 -10.47
CA ASP A 505 35.80 3.67 -9.65
C ASP A 505 34.66 3.37 -8.67
N PHE A 506 35.02 3.03 -7.43
CA PHE A 506 34.08 2.94 -6.31
C PHE A 506 33.93 4.28 -5.55
N SER A 507 34.42 5.39 -6.10
CA SER A 507 34.46 6.73 -5.52
C SER A 507 33.64 7.79 -6.27
N GLY A 508 32.84 7.38 -7.27
CA GLY A 508 31.79 8.21 -7.87
C GLY A 508 32.28 9.38 -8.75
N ASP A 509 33.56 9.43 -9.11
CA ASP A 509 34.19 10.54 -9.85
C ASP A 509 34.16 10.30 -11.37
N GLY A 510 32.95 10.36 -11.93
CA GLY A 510 32.67 10.96 -13.25
C GLY A 510 33.22 10.33 -14.55
N ASN A 511 34.27 9.50 -14.53
CA ASN A 511 35.00 9.08 -15.73
C ASN A 511 35.11 7.57 -15.97
N GLN A 512 34.50 6.74 -15.12
CA GLN A 512 34.05 5.44 -15.61
C GLN A 512 32.90 5.62 -16.62
N LYS A 513 32.77 4.65 -17.51
CA LYS A 513 31.55 4.45 -18.30
C LYS A 513 30.46 4.00 -17.32
N ALA A 514 29.82 4.98 -16.68
CA ALA A 514 28.83 4.80 -15.62
C ALA A 514 27.86 3.66 -15.93
N PRO A 515 27.46 2.86 -14.93
CA PRO A 515 26.63 1.66 -15.11
C PRO A 515 25.45 1.98 -16.03
N ARG A 516 25.35 1.22 -17.14
CA ARG A 516 24.57 1.59 -18.32
C ARG A 516 23.35 0.71 -18.46
N CYS A 517 22.26 1.19 -17.87
CA CYS A 517 20.99 0.53 -17.96
C CYS A 517 20.60 0.11 -19.38
N SER A 518 20.16 -1.14 -19.52
CA SER A 518 20.03 -1.96 -20.73
C SER A 518 21.35 -2.61 -21.24
N ASP A 519 22.33 -2.91 -20.38
CA ASP A 519 23.54 -3.68 -20.76
C ASP A 519 23.48 -5.19 -20.44
N ASN A 520 22.40 -5.65 -19.79
CA ASN A 520 22.15 -7.01 -19.28
C ASN A 520 23.01 -7.43 -18.09
N GLN A 521 23.62 -6.48 -17.36
CA GLN A 521 24.30 -6.75 -16.09
C GLN A 521 23.68 -5.87 -15.01
N CYS A 522 23.16 -6.47 -13.93
CA CYS A 522 22.68 -5.72 -12.78
C CYS A 522 23.87 -5.13 -12.00
N ASN A 523 24.35 -3.97 -12.44
CA ASN A 523 25.44 -3.21 -11.82
C ASN A 523 25.01 -1.79 -11.39
N GLU A 524 23.79 -1.38 -11.74
CA GLU A 524 23.04 -0.24 -11.20
C GLU A 524 22.35 -0.56 -9.87
N ILE A 525 21.75 0.48 -9.26
CA ILE A 525 20.67 0.32 -8.29
C ILE A 525 19.47 -0.36 -8.99
N PRO A 526 18.94 -1.49 -8.47
CA PRO A 526 17.89 -2.26 -9.14
C PRO A 526 16.66 -1.46 -9.58
N ASP A 527 16.17 -0.54 -8.74
CA ASP A 527 14.99 0.28 -9.04
C ASP A 527 15.26 1.36 -10.10
N GLU A 528 16.52 1.76 -10.30
CA GLU A 528 16.92 2.66 -11.37
C GLU A 528 17.11 1.94 -12.71
N CYS A 529 17.48 0.66 -12.69
CA CYS A 529 17.54 -0.19 -13.88
C CYS A 529 16.86 -1.56 -13.72
N PRO A 530 15.51 -1.59 -13.65
CA PRO A 530 14.79 -2.84 -13.49
C PRO A 530 14.90 -3.74 -14.73
N ILE A 531 15.30 -3.22 -15.90
CA ILE A 531 15.51 -4.02 -17.13
C ILE A 531 16.70 -4.99 -17.05
N ASP A 532 17.77 -4.63 -16.33
CA ASP A 532 18.92 -5.51 -16.13
C ASP A 532 18.83 -6.26 -14.78
N CYS A 533 18.16 -5.67 -13.79
CA CYS A 533 18.05 -6.21 -12.44
C CYS A 533 16.78 -7.04 -12.15
N TYR A 534 15.88 -7.29 -13.12
CA TYR A 534 14.60 -7.97 -12.84
C TYR A 534 14.71 -9.37 -12.22
N THR A 535 15.85 -10.04 -12.34
CA THR A 535 16.10 -11.34 -11.70
C THR A 535 16.39 -11.24 -10.21
N GLU A 536 16.80 -10.07 -9.70
CA GLU A 536 17.06 -9.85 -8.27
C GLU A 536 15.75 -9.64 -7.49
N PHE A 537 14.70 -9.07 -8.12
CA PHE A 537 13.41 -8.83 -7.46
C PHE A 537 12.61 -10.11 -7.14
N ALA A 538 12.90 -11.23 -7.80
CA ALA A 538 12.14 -12.47 -7.63
C ALA A 538 13.01 -13.72 -7.79
N LYS A 539 13.11 -14.53 -6.74
CA LYS A 539 13.67 -15.88 -6.81
C LYS A 539 12.68 -16.81 -7.52
N ASN A 540 13.19 -17.74 -8.33
CA ASN A 540 12.38 -18.80 -8.93
C ASN A 540 12.34 -20.02 -8.00
N CYS A 541 11.23 -20.22 -7.31
CA CYS A 541 11.04 -21.27 -6.30
C CYS A 541 10.11 -22.38 -6.81
N ARG A 542 10.01 -23.48 -6.06
CA ARG A 542 9.23 -24.66 -6.49
C ARG A 542 7.74 -24.40 -6.29
N GLU A 543 6.89 -24.82 -7.23
CA GLU A 543 5.43 -24.68 -7.10
C GLU A 543 4.79 -25.62 -6.06
N LEU A 544 5.56 -26.61 -5.60
CA LEU A 544 5.14 -27.55 -4.55
C LEU A 544 6.04 -27.37 -3.33
N ALA A 545 5.42 -27.41 -2.14
CA ALA A 545 6.14 -27.44 -0.88
C ALA A 545 7.10 -28.64 -0.86
N SER A 546 8.34 -28.40 -0.42
CA SER A 546 9.25 -29.48 -0.09
C SER A 546 8.59 -30.40 0.96
N PRO A 547 8.69 -31.74 0.85
CA PRO A 547 8.13 -32.65 1.85
C PRO A 547 8.64 -32.27 3.25
N SER A 548 7.77 -32.30 4.24
CA SER A 548 8.18 -32.05 5.63
C SER A 548 9.23 -33.08 6.04
N ASN A 549 10.42 -32.60 6.43
CA ASN A 549 11.45 -33.48 6.99
C ASN A 549 10.85 -34.19 8.21
N ILE A 550 10.69 -35.51 8.13
CA ILE A 550 10.25 -36.29 9.28
C ILE A 550 11.30 -36.14 10.39
N ASP A 551 10.84 -36.09 11.63
CA ASP A 551 11.64 -36.33 12.84
C ASP A 551 12.63 -37.48 12.61
N ASN A 552 13.91 -37.24 12.98
CA ASN A 552 15.03 -38.18 12.85
C ASN A 552 14.79 -39.55 13.51
N ARG A 553 13.74 -39.70 14.33
CA ARG A 553 13.25 -40.99 14.85
C ARG A 553 12.73 -41.94 13.76
N TYR A 554 12.33 -41.46 12.60
CA TYR A 554 11.92 -42.31 11.47
C TYR A 554 13.06 -42.48 10.47
N LYS A 555 13.47 -43.72 10.20
CA LYS A 555 14.56 -43.98 9.26
C LYS A 555 14.06 -43.88 7.81
N LYS A 556 14.82 -43.17 6.96
CA LYS A 556 14.46 -42.91 5.55
C LYS A 556 14.52 -44.15 4.65
N ASP A 557 15.16 -45.24 5.10
CA ASP A 557 15.26 -46.54 4.43
C ASP A 557 14.15 -47.53 4.81
N GLU A 558 13.35 -47.24 5.84
CA GLU A 558 12.20 -48.06 6.24
C GLU A 558 10.93 -47.64 5.48
N PHE A 559 10.07 -48.59 5.08
CA PHE A 559 8.87 -48.34 4.28
C PHE A 559 7.96 -47.23 4.86
N LEU A 560 7.77 -47.19 6.19
CA LEU A 560 6.98 -46.14 6.84
C LEU A 560 7.64 -44.77 6.73
N GLY A 561 8.96 -44.68 6.96
CA GLY A 561 9.72 -43.45 6.78
C GLY A 561 9.76 -43.00 5.32
N ALA A 562 9.93 -43.93 4.38
CA ALA A 562 9.90 -43.65 2.95
C ALA A 562 8.51 -43.17 2.47
N LEU A 563 7.41 -43.72 3.01
CA LEU A 563 6.06 -43.22 2.72
C LEU A 563 5.83 -41.82 3.29
N LEU A 564 6.13 -41.61 4.57
CA LEU A 564 5.97 -40.31 5.23
C LEU A 564 6.84 -39.22 4.59
N ASN A 565 8.05 -39.56 4.11
CA ASN A 565 8.98 -38.62 3.48
C ASN A 565 8.62 -38.32 2.02
N ASN A 566 7.63 -39.02 1.46
CA ASN A 566 7.02 -38.76 0.15
C ASN A 566 5.61 -38.18 0.25
N GLN A 567 5.13 -37.82 1.45
CA GLN A 567 3.88 -37.07 1.61
C GLN A 567 4.10 -35.60 1.25
N TYR A 568 4.00 -35.30 -0.04
CA TYR A 568 3.76 -33.93 -0.50
C TYR A 568 2.41 -33.45 0.04
N LEU A 569 2.41 -32.30 0.71
CA LEU A 569 1.18 -31.63 1.08
C LEU A 569 0.60 -30.95 -0.17
N TYR A 570 -0.72 -31.01 -0.33
CA TYR A 570 -1.41 -30.38 -1.47
C TYR A 570 -1.56 -28.88 -1.24
N ALA A 571 -1.43 -28.06 -2.27
CA ALA A 571 -1.86 -26.66 -2.20
C ALA A 571 -3.38 -26.57 -2.02
N LEU A 572 -3.87 -25.52 -1.35
CA LEU A 572 -5.31 -25.25 -1.20
C LEU A 572 -5.99 -25.12 -2.58
N PRO A 573 -7.03 -25.91 -2.93
CA PRO A 573 -7.63 -25.85 -4.25
C PRO A 573 -8.08 -24.44 -4.68
N GLY A 574 -7.69 -24.06 -5.90
CA GLY A 574 -7.97 -22.75 -6.50
C GLY A 574 -7.05 -21.62 -6.07
N ILE A 575 -6.11 -21.83 -5.13
CA ILE A 575 -5.19 -20.78 -4.65
C ILE A 575 -4.37 -20.15 -5.79
N ASP A 576 -4.02 -20.94 -6.81
CA ASP A 576 -3.30 -20.47 -8.00
C ASP A 576 -3.99 -19.32 -8.72
N ALA A 577 -5.32 -19.18 -8.61
CA ALA A 577 -6.07 -18.09 -9.22
C ALA A 577 -5.57 -16.70 -8.78
N PHE A 578 -4.99 -16.58 -7.59
CA PHE A 578 -4.36 -15.35 -7.10
C PHE A 578 -3.07 -15.00 -7.84
N SER A 579 -2.37 -15.99 -8.40
CA SER A 579 -1.13 -15.75 -9.14
C SER A 579 -1.35 -15.04 -10.48
N HIS A 580 -2.59 -15.06 -10.99
CA HIS A 580 -2.96 -14.55 -12.30
C HIS A 580 -3.61 -13.16 -12.22
N GLY A 581 -3.33 -12.32 -13.21
CA GLY A 581 -4.03 -11.04 -13.36
C GLY A 581 -5.42 -11.21 -13.98
N ILE A 582 -6.20 -10.13 -13.99
CA ILE A 582 -7.62 -10.09 -14.36
C ILE A 582 -7.83 -9.03 -15.45
N ASP A 583 -8.60 -9.39 -16.46
CA ASP A 583 -9.11 -8.46 -17.46
C ASP A 583 -10.41 -7.80 -16.96
N ILE A 584 -10.33 -6.53 -16.56
CA ILE A 584 -11.50 -5.79 -16.03
C ILE A 584 -12.69 -5.75 -17.01
N LEU A 585 -12.45 -5.80 -18.32
CA LEU A 585 -13.50 -5.71 -19.33
C LEU A 585 -14.37 -6.97 -19.37
N THR A 586 -13.76 -8.14 -19.13
CA THR A 586 -14.45 -9.45 -19.18
C THR A 586 -14.70 -10.04 -17.80
N GLY A 587 -14.04 -9.52 -16.78
CA GLY A 587 -14.03 -10.05 -15.41
C GLY A 587 -13.40 -11.43 -15.27
N LYS A 588 -12.51 -11.81 -16.19
CA LYS A 588 -11.85 -13.12 -16.22
C LYS A 588 -10.36 -13.02 -15.92
N SER A 589 -9.85 -14.05 -15.26
CA SER A 589 -8.42 -14.27 -15.08
C SER A 589 -7.72 -14.50 -16.42
N LYS A 590 -6.47 -14.05 -16.53
CA LYS A 590 -5.58 -14.27 -17.68
C LYS A 590 -4.70 -15.49 -17.46
N ASP A 591 -4.37 -16.21 -18.54
CA ASP A 591 -3.53 -17.43 -18.46
C ASP A 591 -2.10 -17.19 -17.93
N THR A 592 -1.63 -15.95 -17.86
CA THR A 592 -0.28 -15.58 -17.40
C THR A 592 -0.25 -15.07 -15.98
N ARG A 593 0.70 -15.58 -15.18
CA ARG A 593 0.92 -15.20 -13.79
C ARG A 593 1.62 -13.84 -13.66
N ILE A 594 1.08 -12.99 -12.79
CA ILE A 594 1.68 -11.73 -12.32
C ILE A 594 2.51 -11.93 -11.04
N PHE A 595 2.14 -12.88 -10.18
CA PHE A 595 2.84 -13.20 -8.94
C PHE A 595 3.49 -14.59 -8.99
N HIS A 596 4.51 -14.80 -8.15
CA HIS A 596 5.13 -16.10 -7.92
C HIS A 596 4.91 -16.53 -6.46
N PHE A 597 4.02 -17.51 -6.28
CA PHE A 597 3.73 -18.12 -4.97
C PHE A 597 4.42 -19.49 -4.84
N GLY A 598 5.72 -19.51 -5.09
CA GLY A 598 6.54 -20.70 -4.88
C GLY A 598 6.92 -20.91 -3.41
N TYR A 599 7.40 -22.11 -3.10
CA TYR A 599 7.95 -22.49 -1.81
C TYR A 599 9.47 -22.41 -1.92
N CYS A 600 10.06 -21.32 -1.41
CA CYS A 600 11.51 -21.12 -1.33
C CYS A 600 12.06 -21.78 -0.06
N ASP A 601 13.30 -22.30 -0.09
CA ASP A 601 13.90 -22.99 1.07
C ASP A 601 14.15 -22.03 2.27
N ASP A 602 14.17 -20.72 2.02
CA ASP A 602 14.35 -19.64 2.98
C ASP A 602 13.04 -18.93 3.41
N GLU A 603 11.87 -19.41 2.94
CA GLU A 603 10.57 -18.76 3.22
C GLU A 603 9.61 -19.67 4.00
N PRO A 604 8.95 -19.17 5.06
CA PRO A 604 7.94 -19.93 5.78
C PRO A 604 6.66 -20.06 4.95
N PHE A 605 6.08 -21.26 4.93
CA PHE A 605 4.72 -21.50 4.44
C PHE A 605 3.81 -21.92 5.60
N SER A 606 2.51 -21.66 5.46
CA SER A 606 1.52 -22.08 6.45
C SER A 606 0.77 -23.33 6.01
N THR A 607 0.22 -24.06 6.98
CA THR A 607 -0.64 -25.22 6.75
C THR A 607 -2.01 -24.99 7.36
N ILE A 608 -3.05 -25.45 6.66
CA ILE A 608 -4.44 -25.36 7.11
C ILE A 608 -5.07 -26.74 7.13
N HIS A 609 -5.86 -27.01 8.17
CA HIS A 609 -6.55 -28.28 8.35
C HIS A 609 -7.99 -28.14 7.83
N ASP A 610 -8.30 -28.84 6.75
CA ASP A 610 -9.67 -28.99 6.26
C ASP A 610 -10.34 -30.17 6.95
N ASN A 611 -11.00 -29.88 8.07
CA ASN A 611 -11.74 -30.86 8.86
C ASN A 611 -12.94 -31.48 8.11
N TYR A 612 -13.46 -30.82 7.06
CA TYR A 612 -14.56 -31.34 6.26
C TYR A 612 -14.07 -32.45 5.31
N ARG A 613 -12.84 -32.32 4.79
CA ARG A 613 -12.21 -33.30 3.88
C ARG A 613 -11.26 -34.28 4.58
N GLY A 614 -10.86 -33.99 5.82
CA GLY A 614 -9.83 -34.75 6.53
C GLY A 614 -8.43 -34.57 5.91
N LEU A 615 -8.16 -33.40 5.32
CA LEU A 615 -6.92 -33.10 4.60
C LEU A 615 -6.18 -31.91 5.22
N VAL A 616 -4.87 -31.86 4.98
CA VAL A 616 -4.03 -30.70 5.29
C VAL A 616 -3.57 -30.09 3.96
N TYR A 617 -3.77 -28.79 3.81
CA TYR A 617 -3.29 -28.04 2.65
C TYR A 617 -2.17 -27.08 3.04
N THR A 618 -1.23 -26.84 2.12
CA THR A 618 -0.25 -25.76 2.23
C THR A 618 -0.74 -24.47 1.60
N ILE A 619 -0.30 -23.36 2.17
CA ILE A 619 -0.50 -22.01 1.68
C ILE A 619 0.91 -21.35 1.63
N PRO A 620 1.38 -20.91 0.45
CA PRO A 620 2.68 -20.27 0.29
C PRO A 620 2.70 -18.87 0.92
N TYR A 621 3.90 -18.32 1.09
CA TYR A 621 4.09 -16.99 1.66
C TYR A 621 3.38 -15.89 0.85
N GLY A 622 2.92 -14.82 1.53
CA GLY A 622 2.11 -13.76 0.93
C GLY A 622 0.63 -14.09 0.68
N LEU A 623 0.17 -15.30 1.02
CA LEU A 623 -1.24 -15.69 1.00
C LEU A 623 -1.72 -16.19 2.36
N SER A 624 -3.00 -15.97 2.65
CA SER A 624 -3.72 -16.54 3.80
C SER A 624 -5.04 -17.14 3.32
N GLY A 625 -5.50 -18.21 3.96
CA GLY A 625 -6.71 -18.90 3.53
C GLY A 625 -7.35 -19.76 4.61
N VAL A 626 -8.67 -19.96 4.51
CA VAL A 626 -9.47 -20.73 5.46
C VAL A 626 -10.49 -21.58 4.70
N PRO A 627 -10.59 -22.90 4.95
CA PRO A 627 -11.67 -23.74 4.45
C PRO A 627 -13.04 -23.21 4.92
N ALA A 628 -13.96 -23.04 3.97
CA ALA A 628 -15.31 -22.55 4.23
C ALA A 628 -16.34 -23.22 3.28
N PRO A 629 -16.42 -24.57 3.27
CA PRO A 629 -17.34 -25.29 2.40
C PRO A 629 -18.79 -25.00 2.80
N LYS A 630 -19.56 -24.42 1.88
CA LYS A 630 -21.03 -24.27 1.97
C LYS A 630 -21.60 -24.41 0.57
N CYS A 631 -22.32 -25.51 0.32
CA CYS A 631 -23.06 -25.72 -0.91
C CYS A 631 -24.51 -26.10 -0.58
N SER A 632 -25.40 -25.12 -0.66
CA SER A 632 -26.84 -25.29 -0.59
C SER A 632 -27.45 -24.75 -1.89
N TYR A 633 -28.55 -25.37 -2.36
CA TYR A 633 -29.30 -24.81 -3.49
C TYR A 633 -30.11 -23.59 -3.01
N GLU A 634 -29.41 -22.48 -2.79
CA GLU A 634 -29.96 -21.16 -2.53
C GLU A 634 -29.84 -20.35 -3.84
N SER A 635 -30.96 -20.18 -4.54
CA SER A 635 -31.02 -19.42 -5.79
C SER A 635 -31.54 -18.01 -5.54
N SER A 636 -30.82 -17.00 -6.03
CA SER A 636 -31.19 -15.60 -5.97
C SER A 636 -31.40 -15.06 -7.38
N SER A 637 -32.48 -14.34 -7.64
CA SER A 637 -32.78 -13.76 -8.94
C SER A 637 -32.77 -12.22 -8.85
N THR A 638 -32.01 -11.57 -9.73
CA THR A 638 -32.01 -10.09 -9.87
C THR A 638 -32.61 -9.68 -11.20
N ILE A 639 -33.42 -8.61 -11.20
CA ILE A 639 -34.05 -8.06 -12.41
C ILE A 639 -33.25 -6.84 -12.91
N TYR A 640 -32.98 -6.78 -14.22
CA TYR A 640 -32.35 -5.65 -14.89
C TYR A 640 -33.22 -5.16 -16.03
N SER A 641 -33.30 -3.84 -16.20
CA SER A 641 -33.89 -3.21 -17.38
C SER A 641 -32.88 -2.95 -18.50
N ALA A 642 -31.57 -3.00 -18.21
CA ALA A 642 -30.51 -2.79 -19.20
C ALA A 642 -29.22 -3.58 -18.91
N SER A 643 -28.48 -3.94 -19.95
CA SER A 643 -27.17 -4.62 -19.89
C SER A 643 -26.12 -3.83 -19.11
N PHE A 644 -26.17 -2.49 -19.16
CA PHE A 644 -25.31 -1.62 -18.36
C PHE A 644 -25.53 -1.78 -16.85
N GLN A 645 -26.78 -1.93 -16.38
CA GLN A 645 -27.05 -2.14 -14.94
C GLN A 645 -26.46 -3.47 -14.45
N MET A 646 -26.46 -4.49 -15.30
CA MET A 646 -25.84 -5.77 -15.01
C MET A 646 -24.31 -5.65 -14.89
N ALA A 647 -23.67 -4.89 -15.77
CA ALA A 647 -22.23 -4.60 -15.70
C ALA A 647 -21.86 -3.77 -14.45
N ASP A 648 -22.68 -2.77 -14.11
CA ASP A 648 -22.52 -1.90 -12.94
C ASP A 648 -22.63 -2.69 -11.62
N GLU A 649 -23.64 -3.56 -11.47
CA GLU A 649 -23.74 -4.46 -10.29
C GLU A 649 -22.54 -5.41 -10.20
N MET A 650 -22.05 -5.95 -11.31
CA MET A 650 -20.86 -6.82 -11.32
C MET A 650 -19.59 -6.05 -10.91
N SER A 651 -19.43 -4.80 -11.36
CA SER A 651 -18.35 -3.91 -10.92
C SER A 651 -18.42 -3.69 -9.40
N GLN A 652 -19.60 -3.35 -8.88
CA GLN A 652 -19.84 -3.13 -7.45
C GLN A 652 -19.64 -4.40 -6.61
N GLU A 653 -20.06 -5.59 -7.08
CA GLU A 653 -19.79 -6.89 -6.44
C GLU A 653 -18.26 -7.15 -6.29
N THR A 654 -17.40 -6.46 -7.05
CA THR A 654 -15.93 -6.60 -6.97
C THR A 654 -15.19 -5.48 -6.22
N SER A 655 -15.92 -4.56 -5.59
CA SER A 655 -15.36 -3.46 -4.78
C SER A 655 -14.39 -2.52 -5.52
N LEU A 656 -14.39 -2.54 -6.87
CA LEU A 656 -13.59 -1.65 -7.74
C LEU A 656 -13.86 -0.16 -7.48
N ASP A 657 -15.04 0.20 -6.96
CA ASP A 657 -15.43 1.59 -6.64
C ASP A 657 -15.00 2.04 -5.24
N ALA A 658 -14.65 1.12 -4.33
CA ALA A 658 -14.52 1.39 -2.90
C ALA A 658 -13.07 1.60 -2.42
N SER A 659 -12.13 0.80 -2.90
CA SER A 659 -10.70 0.83 -2.51
C SER A 659 -9.93 2.05 -3.05
N VAL A 660 -10.59 2.89 -3.84
CA VAL A 660 -10.00 3.81 -4.81
C VAL A 660 -9.83 5.24 -4.28
N SER A 661 -10.38 5.58 -3.11
CA SER A 661 -10.54 6.98 -2.69
C SER A 661 -9.30 7.72 -2.18
N ALA A 662 -8.12 7.06 -2.13
CA ALA A 662 -6.91 7.54 -1.45
C ALA A 662 -5.68 7.81 -2.36
N SER A 663 -5.29 6.88 -3.26
CA SER A 663 -3.99 6.94 -3.98
C SER A 663 -4.09 6.93 -5.53
N GLY A 664 -5.29 6.75 -6.08
CA GLY A 664 -5.52 6.62 -7.52
C GLY A 664 -5.69 7.96 -8.25
N GLY A 665 -4.74 8.32 -9.11
CA GLY A 665 -4.87 9.47 -10.01
C GLY A 665 -6.04 9.30 -10.99
N PHE A 666 -6.96 10.27 -11.00
CA PHE A 666 -8.26 10.39 -11.70
C PHE A 666 -8.45 9.80 -13.13
N TRP A 667 -7.37 9.45 -13.83
CA TRP A 667 -7.32 9.25 -15.27
C TRP A 667 -7.78 7.88 -15.78
N GLY A 668 -7.30 6.78 -15.20
CA GLY A 668 -7.66 5.41 -15.66
C GLY A 668 -8.97 4.88 -15.05
N ILE A 669 -9.31 5.38 -13.87
CA ILE A 669 -10.23 4.76 -12.90
C ILE A 669 -11.70 4.95 -13.26
N SER A 670 -12.12 6.18 -13.54
CA SER A 670 -13.53 6.49 -13.85
C SER A 670 -13.99 5.84 -15.16
N ILE A 671 -13.07 5.74 -16.13
CA ILE A 671 -13.30 4.98 -17.36
C ILE A 671 -13.28 3.49 -17.05
N GLY A 672 -12.28 2.98 -16.32
CA GLY A 672 -12.15 1.58 -15.90
C GLY A 672 -13.41 1.00 -15.27
N ALA A 673 -13.93 1.63 -14.21
CA ALA A 673 -15.19 1.23 -13.58
C ALA A 673 -16.36 1.26 -14.58
N SER A 674 -16.47 2.30 -15.42
CA SER A 674 -17.55 2.42 -16.42
C SER A 674 -17.46 1.42 -17.60
N VAL A 675 -16.36 0.67 -17.72
CA VAL A 675 -16.18 -0.40 -18.73
C VAL A 675 -15.98 -1.78 -18.11
N ALA A 676 -15.96 -1.87 -16.78
CA ALA A 676 -15.87 -3.15 -16.08
C ALA A 676 -17.03 -4.05 -16.51
N TYR A 677 -16.74 -5.33 -16.75
CA TYR A 677 -17.71 -6.32 -17.23
C TYR A 677 -18.42 -5.99 -18.57
N SER A 678 -18.09 -4.90 -19.28
CA SER A 678 -18.72 -4.52 -20.55
C SER A 678 -18.55 -5.55 -21.68
N GLN A 679 -17.60 -6.47 -21.52
CA GLN A 679 -17.32 -7.61 -22.40
C GLN A 679 -17.50 -8.97 -21.69
N ASP A 680 -18.12 -9.04 -20.51
CA ASP A 680 -18.55 -10.34 -19.95
C ASP A 680 -19.61 -10.98 -20.85
N ARG A 681 -19.60 -12.31 -20.92
CA ARG A 681 -20.51 -13.08 -21.77
C ARG A 681 -21.98 -12.83 -21.44
N SER A 682 -22.34 -12.63 -20.16
CA SER A 682 -23.74 -12.36 -19.78
C SER A 682 -24.17 -10.93 -20.11
N VAL A 683 -23.27 -9.95 -20.00
CA VAL A 683 -23.52 -8.56 -20.43
C VAL A 683 -23.61 -8.47 -21.96
N GLN A 684 -22.75 -9.18 -22.70
CA GLN A 684 -22.84 -9.28 -24.17
C GLN A 684 -24.15 -9.93 -24.61
N MET A 685 -24.55 -11.07 -24.01
CA MET A 685 -25.83 -11.72 -24.31
C MET A 685 -27.03 -10.82 -23.99
N ALA A 686 -27.02 -10.10 -22.86
CA ALA A 686 -28.05 -9.11 -22.55
C ALA A 686 -28.11 -8.02 -23.64
N ARG A 687 -26.95 -7.47 -24.04
CA ARG A 687 -26.83 -6.43 -25.08
C ARG A 687 -27.25 -6.89 -26.47
N GLU A 688 -27.02 -8.15 -26.84
CA GLU A 688 -27.54 -8.74 -28.08
C GLU A 688 -29.07 -8.86 -28.02
N MET A 689 -29.62 -9.30 -26.88
CA MET A 689 -31.06 -9.45 -26.70
C MET A 689 -31.78 -8.09 -26.64
N GLU A 690 -31.21 -7.06 -26.02
CA GLU A 690 -31.69 -5.66 -26.04
C GLU A 690 -31.93 -5.16 -27.48
N GLN A 691 -31.01 -5.45 -28.40
CA GLN A 691 -31.10 -5.01 -29.80
C GLN A 691 -32.25 -5.67 -30.56
N THR A 692 -32.73 -6.84 -30.11
CA THR A 692 -33.78 -7.59 -30.80
C THR A 692 -35.19 -7.23 -30.35
N SER A 693 -35.37 -6.74 -29.10
CA SER A 693 -36.69 -6.41 -28.54
C SER A 693 -36.58 -5.70 -27.19
N SER A 694 -37.56 -4.86 -26.84
CA SER A 694 -37.67 -4.30 -25.48
C SER A 694 -38.12 -5.38 -24.49
N LYS A 695 -37.15 -6.03 -23.86
CA LYS A 695 -37.33 -7.09 -22.88
C LYS A 695 -36.69 -6.72 -21.54
N THR A 696 -37.20 -7.33 -20.49
CA THR A 696 -36.64 -7.26 -19.14
C THR A 696 -35.80 -8.51 -18.89
N PHE A 697 -34.65 -8.35 -18.23
CA PHE A 697 -33.70 -9.43 -17.95
C PHE A 697 -33.83 -9.88 -16.50
N ILE A 698 -33.75 -11.18 -16.24
CA ILE A 698 -33.69 -11.76 -14.91
C ILE A 698 -32.50 -12.71 -14.87
N VAL A 699 -31.51 -12.44 -14.01
CA VAL A 699 -30.37 -13.34 -13.81
C VAL A 699 -30.57 -14.09 -12.51
N SER A 700 -30.81 -15.40 -12.62
CA SER A 700 -30.86 -16.32 -11.49
C SER A 700 -29.48 -16.91 -11.26
N LYS A 701 -28.95 -16.74 -10.04
CA LYS A 701 -27.62 -17.17 -9.60
C LYS A 701 -27.78 -18.21 -8.49
N ALA A 702 -27.02 -19.31 -8.50
CA ALA A 702 -26.82 -20.15 -7.31
C ALA A 702 -25.30 -20.36 -7.10
N LYS A 703 -24.86 -20.38 -5.83
CA LYS A 703 -23.44 -20.32 -5.45
C LYS A 703 -23.09 -21.40 -4.43
N CYS A 704 -21.94 -22.03 -4.57
CA CYS A 704 -21.34 -22.92 -3.57
C CYS A 704 -19.94 -22.43 -3.22
N SER A 705 -19.66 -22.14 -1.95
CA SER A 705 -18.32 -21.75 -1.47
C SER A 705 -17.52 -22.96 -0.99
N VAL A 706 -16.20 -22.84 -1.07
CA VAL A 706 -15.22 -23.90 -0.74
C VAL A 706 -14.20 -23.38 0.27
N SER A 707 -13.62 -22.21 0.00
CA SER A 707 -12.62 -21.57 0.87
C SER A 707 -12.69 -20.06 0.73
N LYS A 708 -12.03 -19.35 1.64
CA LYS A 708 -11.73 -17.92 1.51
C LYS A 708 -10.23 -17.74 1.46
N VAL A 709 -9.74 -16.91 0.57
CA VAL A 709 -8.31 -16.63 0.39
C VAL A 709 -8.09 -15.11 0.33
N VAL A 710 -7.00 -14.64 0.92
CA VAL A 710 -6.61 -13.23 1.05
C VAL A 710 -5.14 -13.09 0.67
N LEU A 711 -4.82 -12.02 -0.06
CA LEU A 711 -3.47 -11.63 -0.45
C LEU A 711 -2.87 -10.66 0.58
N THR A 712 -1.65 -10.92 1.04
CA THR A 712 -0.89 -10.01 1.91
C THR A 712 0.02 -9.15 1.03
N GLU A 713 -0.50 -8.05 0.50
CA GLU A 713 0.17 -7.24 -0.55
C GLU A 713 1.65 -6.90 -0.28
N SER A 714 1.99 -6.54 0.96
CA SER A 714 3.36 -6.20 1.40
C SER A 714 4.38 -7.34 1.30
N GLU A 715 3.93 -8.58 1.12
CA GLU A 715 4.75 -9.80 1.08
C GLU A 715 4.76 -10.45 -0.31
N THR A 716 4.06 -9.87 -1.29
CA THR A 716 3.89 -10.47 -2.62
C THR A 716 5.10 -10.28 -3.52
N LYS A 717 5.49 -11.35 -4.23
CA LYS A 717 6.60 -11.34 -5.19
C LYS A 717 6.08 -11.47 -6.61
N PHE A 718 6.55 -10.61 -7.50
CA PHE A 718 6.19 -10.67 -8.91
C PHE A 718 6.77 -11.92 -9.60
N HIS A 719 6.07 -12.40 -10.61
CA HIS A 719 6.54 -13.49 -11.45
C HIS A 719 7.65 -13.00 -12.39
N LEU A 720 8.75 -13.75 -12.52
CA LEU A 720 9.90 -13.37 -13.36
C LEU A 720 9.54 -13.07 -14.82
N LEU A 721 8.57 -13.80 -15.41
CA LEU A 721 8.08 -13.49 -16.76
C LEU A 721 7.28 -12.17 -16.82
N PHE A 722 6.51 -11.86 -15.79
CA PHE A 722 5.78 -10.59 -15.71
C PHE A 722 6.76 -9.43 -15.58
N LEU A 723 7.72 -9.51 -14.65
CA LEU A 723 8.78 -8.52 -14.51
C LEU A 723 9.51 -8.31 -15.83
N LYS A 724 9.97 -9.40 -16.47
CA LYS A 724 10.67 -9.34 -17.76
C LYS A 724 9.86 -8.63 -18.84
N ASP A 725 8.59 -9.00 -19.02
CA ASP A 725 7.74 -8.35 -20.02
C ASP A 725 7.48 -6.87 -19.70
N LEU A 726 7.27 -6.56 -18.42
CA LEU A 726 7.00 -5.22 -17.90
C LEU A 726 8.19 -4.27 -18.12
N VAL A 727 9.41 -4.69 -17.80
CA VAL A 727 10.63 -3.85 -17.92
C VAL A 727 11.10 -3.69 -19.37
N ASN A 728 10.78 -4.65 -20.24
CA ASN A 728 11.05 -4.58 -21.68
C ASN A 728 10.02 -3.72 -22.45
N ALA A 729 8.91 -3.32 -21.82
CA ALA A 729 7.86 -2.50 -22.41
C ALA A 729 8.21 -0.99 -22.37
N ASP A 730 9.24 -0.60 -23.11
CA ASP A 730 9.75 0.79 -23.20
C ASP A 730 8.81 1.85 -23.83
N THR A 731 7.73 1.40 -24.44
CA THR A 731 6.86 2.21 -25.30
C THR A 731 5.40 1.83 -25.11
N LEU A 732 4.50 2.80 -25.30
CA LEU A 732 3.08 2.60 -25.04
C LEU A 732 2.48 1.39 -25.79
N PRO A 733 2.76 1.17 -27.09
CA PRO A 733 2.23 0.00 -27.80
C PRO A 733 2.72 -1.32 -27.20
N LYS A 734 3.99 -1.42 -26.75
CA LYS A 734 4.49 -2.61 -26.04
C LYS A 734 3.77 -2.78 -24.70
N MET A 735 3.58 -1.70 -23.93
CA MET A 735 2.89 -1.77 -22.65
C MET A 735 1.40 -2.14 -22.79
N VAL A 736 0.73 -1.73 -23.87
CA VAL A 736 -0.63 -2.20 -24.21
C VAL A 736 -0.64 -3.71 -24.49
N VAL A 737 0.41 -4.28 -25.11
CA VAL A 737 0.55 -5.74 -25.27
C VAL A 737 0.78 -6.44 -23.93
N VAL A 738 1.55 -5.86 -23.00
CA VAL A 738 1.71 -6.38 -21.64
C VAL A 738 0.37 -6.40 -20.91
N ILE A 739 -0.42 -5.32 -20.96
CA ILE A 739 -1.76 -5.26 -20.35
C ILE A 739 -2.72 -6.26 -21.02
N ALA A 740 -2.67 -6.41 -22.34
CA ALA A 740 -3.49 -7.42 -23.03
C ALA A 740 -3.17 -8.85 -22.58
N ARG A 741 -1.89 -9.12 -22.25
CA ARG A 741 -1.39 -10.40 -21.74
C ARG A 741 -1.77 -10.64 -20.28
N TYR A 742 -1.38 -9.74 -19.36
CA TYR A 742 -1.51 -9.93 -17.91
C TYR A 742 -2.80 -9.38 -17.30
N GLY A 743 -3.55 -8.53 -18.02
CA GLY A 743 -4.75 -7.87 -17.50
C GLY A 743 -4.45 -6.50 -16.90
N THR A 744 -5.44 -5.93 -16.22
CA THR A 744 -5.38 -4.61 -15.55
C THR A 744 -5.50 -4.71 -14.03
N ALA A 745 -6.14 -5.75 -13.52
CA ALA A 745 -6.44 -5.95 -12.10
C ALA A 745 -5.89 -7.28 -11.55
N TYR A 746 -5.97 -7.47 -10.24
CA TYR A 746 -5.57 -8.69 -9.52
C TYR A 746 -6.51 -8.98 -8.33
N LEU A 747 -6.51 -10.21 -7.82
CA LEU A 747 -7.32 -10.59 -6.64
C LEU A 747 -6.66 -10.12 -5.32
N LYS A 748 -7.31 -9.23 -4.57
CA LYS A 748 -6.93 -8.91 -3.18
C LYS A 748 -7.48 -9.95 -2.21
N ASN A 749 -8.73 -10.36 -2.39
CA ASN A 749 -9.33 -11.48 -1.67
C ASN A 749 -10.44 -12.11 -2.50
N ALA A 750 -10.80 -13.36 -2.18
CA ALA A 750 -11.86 -14.08 -2.83
C ALA A 750 -12.50 -15.14 -1.94
N VAL A 751 -13.82 -15.31 -2.09
CA VAL A 751 -14.51 -16.56 -1.79
C VAL A 751 -14.36 -17.45 -3.01
N MET A 752 -13.66 -18.56 -2.82
CA MET A 752 -13.43 -19.59 -3.83
C MET A 752 -14.60 -20.58 -3.82
N GLY A 753 -15.02 -21.04 -4.99
CA GLY A 753 -16.12 -21.98 -5.11
C GLY A 753 -16.63 -22.13 -6.54
N GLY A 754 -17.94 -22.29 -6.70
CA GLY A 754 -18.61 -22.40 -8.00
C GLY A 754 -19.90 -21.58 -8.02
N LYS A 755 -20.25 -21.03 -9.18
CA LYS A 755 -21.53 -20.36 -9.41
C LYS A 755 -22.16 -20.85 -10.72
N ILE A 756 -23.46 -21.11 -10.69
CA ILE A 756 -24.28 -21.29 -11.88
C ILE A 756 -25.14 -20.04 -12.09
N ARG A 757 -25.32 -19.66 -13.35
CA ARG A 757 -26.10 -18.49 -13.77
C ARG A 757 -27.04 -18.90 -14.89
N LEU A 758 -28.32 -18.55 -14.78
CA LEU A 758 -29.31 -18.64 -15.85
C LEU A 758 -29.84 -17.24 -16.14
N MET A 759 -29.73 -16.78 -17.38
CA MET A 759 -30.35 -15.54 -17.82
C MET A 759 -31.69 -15.85 -18.45
N THR A 760 -32.75 -15.25 -17.93
CA THR A 760 -34.10 -15.33 -18.47
C THR A 760 -34.51 -13.95 -18.99
N THR A 761 -35.12 -13.89 -20.17
CA THR A 761 -35.68 -12.66 -20.72
C THR A 761 -37.19 -12.79 -20.83
N ILE A 762 -37.92 -11.72 -20.52
CA ILE A 762 -39.38 -11.65 -20.62
C ILE A 762 -39.81 -10.42 -21.40
N SER A 763 -41.00 -10.45 -22.01
CA SER A 763 -41.57 -9.26 -22.63
C SER A 763 -41.85 -8.17 -21.57
N ASN A 764 -41.64 -6.90 -21.91
CA ASN A 764 -41.97 -5.79 -21.00
C ASN A 764 -43.48 -5.73 -20.67
N GLU A 765 -44.33 -6.21 -21.57
CA GLU A 765 -45.77 -6.37 -21.32
C GLU A 765 -46.04 -7.37 -20.20
N PHE A 766 -45.42 -8.55 -20.21
CA PHE A 766 -45.56 -9.52 -19.12
C PHE A 766 -44.88 -9.05 -17.82
N ALA A 767 -43.72 -8.41 -17.93
CA ALA A 767 -43.01 -7.84 -16.79
C ALA A 767 -43.85 -6.80 -16.04
N SER A 768 -44.54 -5.91 -16.76
CA SER A 768 -45.44 -4.89 -16.18
C SER A 768 -46.75 -5.43 -15.59
N LYS A 769 -47.12 -6.67 -15.91
CA LYS A 769 -48.32 -7.36 -15.36
C LYS A 769 -48.02 -8.23 -14.15
N SER A 770 -46.74 -8.51 -13.88
CA SER A 770 -46.27 -9.40 -12.82
C SER A 770 -45.58 -8.59 -11.72
N THR A 771 -45.62 -9.06 -10.47
CA THR A 771 -44.80 -8.44 -9.42
C THR A 771 -43.34 -8.89 -9.54
N GLU A 772 -42.41 -8.04 -9.12
CA GLU A 772 -40.97 -8.39 -9.07
C GLU A 772 -40.72 -9.67 -8.25
N SER A 773 -41.43 -9.85 -7.13
CA SER A 773 -41.33 -11.06 -6.30
C SER A 773 -41.75 -12.33 -7.04
N GLU A 774 -42.86 -12.30 -7.79
CA GLU A 774 -43.30 -13.44 -8.63
C GLU A 774 -42.28 -13.73 -9.75
N LEU A 775 -41.76 -12.69 -10.40
CA LEU A 775 -40.76 -12.84 -11.46
C LEU A 775 -39.45 -13.45 -10.94
N GLN A 776 -38.97 -12.98 -9.78
CA GLN A 776 -37.77 -13.51 -9.13
C GLN A 776 -37.95 -14.97 -8.71
N GLN A 777 -39.10 -15.34 -8.14
CA GLN A 777 -39.43 -16.70 -7.71
C GLN A 777 -39.61 -17.66 -8.89
N ASN A 778 -40.34 -17.25 -9.93
CA ASN A 778 -40.54 -18.06 -11.12
C ASN A 778 -39.21 -18.30 -11.87
N ALA A 779 -38.32 -17.30 -11.92
CA ALA A 779 -36.98 -17.46 -12.49
C ALA A 779 -36.06 -18.37 -11.64
N ALA A 780 -36.13 -18.25 -10.31
CA ALA A 780 -35.41 -19.14 -9.40
C ALA A 780 -35.85 -20.61 -9.53
N LEU A 781 -37.16 -20.83 -9.72
CA LEU A 781 -37.71 -22.16 -10.02
C LEU A 781 -37.28 -22.66 -11.40
N SER A 782 -37.23 -21.79 -12.43
CA SER A 782 -36.69 -22.15 -13.75
C SER A 782 -35.22 -22.60 -13.68
N LEU A 783 -34.38 -21.91 -12.91
CA LEU A 783 -32.99 -22.36 -12.65
C LEU A 783 -32.97 -23.73 -11.98
N SER A 784 -33.86 -23.98 -11.00
CA SER A 784 -33.91 -25.24 -10.25
C SER A 784 -34.28 -26.43 -11.15
N VAL A 785 -35.28 -26.24 -12.02
CA VAL A 785 -35.72 -27.26 -12.99
C VAL A 785 -34.59 -27.56 -13.97
N GLN A 786 -33.95 -26.54 -14.56
CA GLN A 786 -32.87 -26.75 -15.52
C GLN A 786 -31.61 -27.35 -14.88
N ALA A 787 -31.26 -26.94 -13.66
CA ALA A 787 -30.13 -27.50 -12.92
C ALA A 787 -30.36 -28.95 -12.44
N SER A 788 -31.63 -29.40 -12.40
CA SER A 788 -32.00 -30.78 -12.07
C SER A 788 -32.18 -31.67 -13.31
N SER A 789 -32.32 -31.09 -14.50
CA SER A 789 -32.56 -31.81 -15.76
C SER A 789 -32.07 -30.98 -16.97
N PRO A 790 -30.79 -31.08 -17.37
CA PRO A 790 -30.22 -30.21 -18.41
C PRO A 790 -30.68 -30.52 -19.85
N ILE A 791 -31.29 -31.70 -20.08
CA ILE A 791 -31.67 -32.18 -21.41
C ILE A 791 -33.18 -31.97 -21.60
N GLY A 792 -33.56 -31.37 -22.74
CA GLY A 792 -34.92 -30.88 -23.04
C GLY A 792 -35.97 -31.96 -23.33
N SER A 793 -36.24 -32.86 -22.39
CA SER A 793 -37.27 -33.91 -22.46
C SER A 793 -38.31 -33.83 -21.34
N ALA A 794 -38.52 -32.63 -20.79
CA ALA A 794 -39.46 -32.40 -19.70
C ALA A 794 -40.34 -31.16 -19.91
N SER A 795 -41.39 -31.28 -20.73
CA SER A 795 -42.63 -30.50 -20.55
C SER A 795 -43.40 -30.98 -19.31
N VAL A 796 -42.69 -31.12 -18.19
CA VAL A 796 -43.20 -31.66 -16.94
C VAL A 796 -43.87 -30.53 -16.18
N SER A 797 -45.19 -30.52 -16.24
CA SER A 797 -46.09 -29.79 -15.33
C SER A 797 -46.05 -30.38 -13.91
N GLY A 798 -44.84 -30.65 -13.42
CA GLY A 798 -44.57 -31.37 -12.20
C GLY A 798 -45.01 -30.59 -10.99
N SER A 799 -46.01 -31.11 -10.28
CA SER A 799 -46.53 -30.62 -9.00
C SER A 799 -45.56 -30.87 -7.84
N GLY A 800 -44.27 -30.60 -8.05
CA GLY A 800 -43.26 -30.58 -6.99
C GLY A 800 -43.64 -29.51 -5.97
N GLN A 801 -43.83 -29.94 -4.72
CA GLN A 801 -44.25 -29.08 -3.62
C GLN A 801 -43.10 -28.12 -3.20
N SER A 802 -42.84 -27.08 -4.00
CA SER A 802 -42.21 -25.88 -3.47
C SER A 802 -43.21 -25.18 -2.54
N SER A 803 -42.73 -24.68 -1.41
CA SER A 803 -43.58 -24.23 -0.31
C SER A 803 -44.24 -22.87 -0.58
N GLY A 804 -45.38 -22.90 -1.28
CA GLY A 804 -46.52 -22.03 -1.00
C GLY A 804 -46.55 -20.61 -1.60
N ALA A 805 -45.68 -20.25 -2.56
CA ALA A 805 -45.56 -18.87 -3.03
C ALA A 805 -45.96 -18.62 -4.49
N THR A 806 -45.74 -19.54 -5.44
CA THR A 806 -46.12 -19.38 -6.86
C THR A 806 -47.16 -20.40 -7.31
N SER A 807 -48.13 -19.96 -8.12
CA SER A 807 -49.15 -20.85 -8.67
C SER A 807 -48.66 -21.56 -9.93
N ALA A 808 -49.10 -22.80 -10.16
CA ALA A 808 -48.74 -23.55 -11.38
C ALA A 808 -49.17 -22.83 -12.67
N ALA A 809 -50.22 -22.01 -12.61
CA ALA A 809 -50.64 -21.14 -13.71
C ALA A 809 -49.62 -20.01 -13.96
N SER A 810 -49.16 -19.32 -12.90
CA SER A 810 -48.12 -18.28 -12.99
C SER A 810 -46.81 -18.82 -13.57
N GLN A 811 -46.34 -19.98 -13.11
CA GLN A 811 -45.12 -20.60 -13.67
C GLN A 811 -45.31 -21.03 -15.14
N SER A 812 -46.48 -21.58 -15.50
CA SER A 812 -46.79 -21.96 -16.89
C SER A 812 -46.82 -20.74 -17.82
N GLU A 813 -47.38 -19.62 -17.35
CA GLU A 813 -47.40 -18.37 -18.10
C GLU A 813 -46.00 -17.75 -18.20
N PHE A 814 -45.24 -17.71 -17.10
CA PHE A 814 -43.84 -17.30 -17.09
C PHE A 814 -42.99 -18.11 -18.09
N ASN A 815 -43.14 -19.43 -18.11
CA ASN A 815 -42.43 -20.31 -19.07
C ASN A 815 -42.84 -20.07 -20.54
N ARG A 816 -44.05 -19.53 -20.79
CA ARG A 816 -44.53 -19.19 -22.15
C ARG A 816 -44.03 -17.81 -22.61
N GLU A 817 -44.03 -16.83 -21.70
CA GLU A 817 -43.65 -15.44 -21.98
C GLU A 817 -42.14 -15.15 -21.83
N SER A 818 -41.35 -16.18 -21.45
CA SER A 818 -39.91 -16.07 -21.24
C SER A 818 -39.06 -16.81 -22.28
N THR A 819 -37.80 -16.43 -22.38
CA THR A 819 -36.76 -17.13 -23.14
C THR A 819 -35.51 -17.24 -22.28
N HIS A 820 -34.99 -18.46 -22.13
CA HIS A 820 -33.84 -18.76 -21.27
C HIS A 820 -32.53 -18.88 -22.06
N SER A 821 -31.41 -18.50 -21.45
CA SER A 821 -30.07 -18.87 -21.90
C SER A 821 -29.78 -20.35 -21.61
N GLN A 822 -28.66 -20.86 -22.12
CA GLN A 822 -28.03 -22.05 -21.53
C GLN A 822 -27.55 -21.70 -20.10
N ILE A 823 -27.46 -22.70 -19.21
CA ILE A 823 -26.82 -22.53 -17.91
C ILE A 823 -25.34 -22.17 -18.14
N MET A 824 -24.93 -21.04 -17.59
CA MET A 824 -23.53 -20.62 -17.54
C MET A 824 -22.95 -21.11 -16.22
N THR A 825 -21.84 -21.86 -16.26
CA THR A 825 -21.18 -22.39 -15.07
C THR A 825 -19.76 -21.88 -14.94
N ASP A 826 -19.44 -21.38 -13.76
CA ASP A 826 -18.10 -20.99 -13.35
C ASP A 826 -17.68 -21.90 -12.17
N GLY A 827 -16.54 -22.59 -12.28
CA GLY A 827 -16.06 -23.57 -11.29
C GLY A 827 -16.66 -24.98 -11.47
N GLY A 828 -15.97 -25.97 -10.89
CA GLY A 828 -16.30 -27.39 -11.04
C GLY A 828 -15.75 -28.05 -12.31
N SER A 829 -16.25 -29.23 -12.64
CA SER A 829 -15.87 -29.99 -13.84
C SER A 829 -16.34 -29.28 -15.12
N PRO A 830 -15.46 -29.08 -16.12
CA PRO A 830 -15.86 -28.59 -17.44
C PRO A 830 -16.94 -29.49 -18.04
N GLY A 831 -17.98 -28.89 -18.63
CA GLY A 831 -19.06 -29.63 -19.28
C GLY A 831 -20.15 -30.16 -18.35
N ALA A 832 -20.12 -29.86 -17.04
CA ALA A 832 -21.12 -30.34 -16.07
C ALA A 832 -22.60 -29.92 -16.31
N PHE A 833 -22.89 -29.11 -17.33
CA PHE A 833 -24.25 -28.88 -17.86
C PHE A 833 -24.29 -28.86 -19.40
N SER A 834 -23.28 -29.46 -20.05
CA SER A 834 -23.26 -29.67 -21.48
C SER A 834 -24.15 -30.88 -21.83
N PRO A 835 -24.88 -30.86 -22.96
CA PRO A 835 -25.53 -32.06 -23.46
C PRO A 835 -24.46 -33.03 -24.00
N ASP A 836 -24.09 -34.03 -23.20
CA ASP A 836 -23.20 -35.12 -23.60
C ASP A 836 -23.97 -36.45 -23.78
N GLU A 837 -23.29 -37.46 -24.34
CA GLU A 837 -23.85 -38.79 -24.59
C GLU A 837 -23.87 -39.69 -23.34
N PHE A 838 -23.34 -39.22 -22.20
CA PHE A 838 -23.09 -40.00 -21.00
C PHE A 838 -24.10 -39.75 -19.87
N GLY A 839 -24.78 -38.60 -19.84
CA GLY A 839 -25.95 -38.42 -18.99
C GLY A 839 -26.38 -36.97 -18.71
N ALA A 840 -27.51 -36.84 -18.05
CA ALA A 840 -27.99 -35.58 -17.49
C ALA A 840 -27.18 -35.22 -16.24
N ASN A 841 -26.03 -34.55 -16.41
CA ASN A 841 -25.22 -34.03 -15.31
C ASN A 841 -26.05 -33.10 -14.41
N THR A 842 -26.18 -33.42 -13.12
CA THR A 842 -27.07 -32.69 -12.20
C THR A 842 -26.33 -31.60 -11.41
N PHE A 843 -27.08 -30.71 -10.76
CA PHE A 843 -26.55 -29.81 -9.74
C PHE A 843 -25.67 -30.51 -8.71
N SER A 844 -26.00 -31.74 -8.31
CA SER A 844 -25.21 -32.52 -7.34
C SER A 844 -23.85 -32.91 -7.89
N ASP A 845 -23.78 -33.32 -9.16
CA ASP A 845 -22.54 -33.74 -9.81
C ASP A 845 -21.61 -32.55 -9.99
N TRP A 846 -22.15 -31.43 -10.48
CA TRP A 846 -21.43 -30.15 -10.53
C TRP A 846 -20.94 -29.72 -9.15
N ALA A 847 -21.83 -29.66 -8.15
CA ALA A 847 -21.50 -29.25 -6.78
C ALA A 847 -20.37 -30.09 -6.18
N SER A 848 -20.39 -31.42 -6.37
CA SER A 848 -19.33 -32.32 -5.89
C SER A 848 -17.96 -32.03 -6.50
N SER A 849 -17.93 -31.52 -7.74
CA SER A 849 -16.70 -31.19 -8.46
C SER A 849 -16.15 -29.78 -8.15
N VAL A 850 -17.01 -28.87 -7.68
CA VAL A 850 -16.62 -27.50 -7.29
C VAL A 850 -15.56 -27.52 -6.18
N ASP A 851 -15.65 -28.47 -5.26
CA ASP A 851 -14.69 -28.66 -4.16
C ASP A 851 -13.23 -28.82 -4.65
N LEU A 852 -13.03 -29.48 -5.79
CA LEU A 852 -11.72 -29.78 -6.38
C LEU A 852 -11.26 -28.74 -7.40
N ARG A 853 -12.21 -28.00 -8.01
CA ARG A 853 -11.94 -26.98 -9.03
C ARG A 853 -12.67 -25.67 -8.73
N PRO A 854 -12.40 -25.04 -7.57
CA PRO A 854 -13.05 -23.79 -7.22
C PRO A 854 -12.42 -22.61 -7.98
N VAL A 855 -13.24 -21.62 -8.32
CA VAL A 855 -12.87 -20.34 -8.92
C VAL A 855 -13.36 -19.19 -8.03
N PRO A 856 -12.89 -17.95 -8.21
CA PRO A 856 -13.44 -16.79 -7.50
C PRO A 856 -14.93 -16.58 -7.83
N ILE A 857 -15.81 -16.69 -6.82
CA ILE A 857 -17.26 -16.47 -6.98
C ILE A 857 -17.77 -15.17 -6.36
N GLN A 858 -16.97 -14.60 -5.45
CA GLN A 858 -17.06 -13.26 -4.88
C GLN A 858 -15.61 -12.83 -4.64
N SER A 859 -15.19 -11.63 -5.06
CA SER A 859 -13.77 -11.25 -5.02
C SER A 859 -13.58 -9.76 -5.04
N GLU A 860 -12.70 -9.24 -4.19
CA GLU A 860 -12.28 -7.84 -4.21
C GLU A 860 -10.99 -7.70 -5.03
N TRP A 861 -10.93 -6.68 -5.90
CA TRP A 861 -9.82 -6.48 -6.82
C TRP A 861 -8.97 -5.26 -6.48
N GLY A 862 -7.68 -5.31 -6.86
CA GLY A 862 -6.79 -4.16 -6.95
C GLY A 862 -6.30 -3.95 -8.37
N TYR A 863 -5.79 -2.76 -8.69
CA TYR A 863 -5.18 -2.49 -10.00
C TYR A 863 -3.70 -2.90 -10.00
N ILE A 864 -3.24 -3.59 -11.05
CA ILE A 864 -1.82 -3.94 -11.21
C ILE A 864 -0.95 -2.66 -11.24
N SER A 865 -1.51 -1.54 -11.73
CA SER A 865 -0.82 -0.24 -11.73
C SER A 865 -0.43 0.27 -10.33
N ASP A 866 -1.10 -0.19 -9.28
CA ASP A 866 -0.80 0.22 -7.91
C ASP A 866 0.37 -0.59 -7.32
N LEU A 867 0.51 -1.87 -7.72
CA LEU A 867 1.63 -2.74 -7.34
C LEU A 867 2.98 -2.30 -7.92
N ILE A 868 2.99 -1.69 -9.11
CA ILE A 868 4.24 -1.29 -9.78
C ILE A 868 4.89 -0.11 -9.03
N PRO A 869 6.16 -0.21 -8.58
CA PRO A 869 6.83 0.91 -7.91
C PRO A 869 6.89 2.18 -8.77
N SER A 870 6.78 3.36 -8.13
CA SER A 870 6.68 4.64 -8.85
C SER A 870 8.01 5.18 -9.37
N ASP A 871 9.10 4.73 -8.78
CA ASP A 871 10.51 5.04 -9.06
C ASP A 871 11.09 4.23 -10.23
N TRP A 872 10.57 3.01 -10.48
CA TRP A 872 11.00 2.15 -11.60
C TRP A 872 10.99 2.88 -12.94
N LYS A 873 12.19 3.12 -13.48
CA LYS A 873 12.41 3.90 -14.72
C LYS A 873 12.22 3.03 -15.96
N VAL A 874 11.73 3.66 -17.03
CA VAL A 874 11.73 3.05 -18.36
C VAL A 874 13.15 3.06 -18.92
N ALA A 875 13.60 1.94 -19.50
CA ALA A 875 14.93 1.79 -20.09
C ALA A 875 15.29 2.97 -21.02
N GLY A 876 16.46 3.57 -20.79
CA GLY A 876 16.94 4.74 -21.53
C GLY A 876 16.20 6.06 -21.24
N SER A 877 15.33 6.14 -20.21
CA SER A 877 14.63 7.35 -19.81
C SER A 877 14.96 7.80 -18.39
N THR A 878 15.26 9.08 -18.22
CA THR A 878 15.48 9.71 -16.91
C THR A 878 14.20 10.25 -16.27
N THR A 879 13.08 10.31 -17.00
CA THR A 879 11.84 10.98 -16.56
C THR A 879 10.57 10.14 -16.71
N LYS A 880 10.58 9.07 -17.52
CA LYS A 880 9.43 8.17 -17.68
C LYS A 880 9.56 6.99 -16.74
N THR A 881 8.51 6.72 -15.98
CA THR A 881 8.42 5.58 -15.07
C THR A 881 7.50 4.51 -15.63
N ILE A 882 7.78 3.24 -15.30
CA ILE A 882 7.01 2.08 -15.75
C ILE A 882 5.55 2.20 -15.27
N LYS A 883 5.32 2.62 -14.02
CA LYS A 883 3.99 2.87 -13.44
C LYS A 883 3.16 3.86 -14.27
N ASN A 884 3.77 4.97 -14.71
CA ASN A 884 3.09 5.95 -15.55
C ASN A 884 2.79 5.40 -16.95
N LEU A 885 3.73 4.66 -17.55
CA LEU A 885 3.54 4.04 -18.85
C LEU A 885 2.44 2.97 -18.83
N TRP A 886 2.32 2.21 -17.74
CA TRP A 886 1.21 1.28 -17.48
C TRP A 886 -0.13 2.01 -17.41
N ARG A 887 -0.26 3.05 -16.56
CA ARG A 887 -1.50 3.82 -16.40
C ARG A 887 -1.97 4.45 -17.73
N MET A 888 -1.03 4.89 -18.57
CA MET A 888 -1.34 5.35 -19.94
C MET A 888 -1.86 4.23 -20.85
N ALA A 889 -1.27 3.04 -20.77
CA ALA A 889 -1.66 1.88 -21.59
C ALA A 889 -3.03 1.33 -21.16
N GLU A 890 -3.30 1.32 -19.86
CA GLU A 890 -4.58 0.95 -19.25
C GLU A 890 -5.71 1.87 -19.73
N PHE A 891 -5.52 3.19 -19.61
CA PHE A 891 -6.43 4.18 -20.18
C PHE A 891 -6.67 3.94 -21.67
N THR A 892 -5.60 3.69 -22.43
CA THR A 892 -5.65 3.48 -23.88
C THR A 892 -6.48 2.24 -24.23
N SER A 893 -6.27 1.13 -23.51
CA SER A 893 -7.01 -0.12 -23.69
C SER A 893 -8.49 0.06 -23.37
N ASN A 894 -8.81 0.62 -22.20
CA ASN A 894 -10.18 0.86 -21.76
C ASN A 894 -10.93 1.83 -22.68
N PHE A 895 -10.27 2.87 -23.21
CA PHE A 895 -10.86 3.80 -24.17
C PHE A 895 -11.14 3.16 -25.53
N GLN A 896 -10.22 2.32 -26.04
CA GLN A 896 -10.43 1.58 -27.29
C GLN A 896 -11.62 0.61 -27.16
N ALA A 897 -11.71 -0.11 -26.04
CA ALA A 897 -12.84 -0.99 -25.73
C ALA A 897 -14.19 -0.24 -25.67
N LYS A 898 -14.22 0.98 -25.12
CA LYS A 898 -15.43 1.79 -25.00
C LYS A 898 -15.90 2.42 -26.31
N THR A 899 -14.97 2.83 -27.17
CA THR A 899 -15.26 3.66 -28.35
C THR A 899 -15.23 2.91 -29.68
N SER A 900 -14.67 1.69 -29.70
CA SER A 900 -14.35 0.93 -30.91
C SER A 900 -13.48 1.70 -31.92
N LYS A 901 -12.74 2.73 -31.47
CA LYS A 901 -11.86 3.55 -32.29
C LYS A 901 -10.41 3.44 -31.78
N PRO A 902 -9.41 3.34 -32.67
CA PRO A 902 -8.02 3.40 -32.27
C PRO A 902 -7.71 4.77 -31.67
N VAL A 903 -6.91 4.79 -30.60
CA VAL A 903 -6.35 6.03 -30.05
C VAL A 903 -5.24 6.49 -30.97
N ASP A 904 -5.33 7.71 -31.48
CA ASP A 904 -4.28 8.34 -32.29
C ASP A 904 -2.98 8.40 -31.47
N SER A 905 -1.88 7.94 -32.08
CA SER A 905 -0.58 7.82 -31.42
C SER A 905 -0.01 9.16 -30.95
N THR A 906 -0.45 10.29 -31.52
CA THR A 906 -0.07 11.63 -31.06
C THR A 906 -0.72 12.02 -29.72
N ILE A 907 -1.87 11.43 -29.39
CA ILE A 907 -2.54 11.57 -28.09
C ILE A 907 -1.71 10.82 -27.05
N ALA A 908 -1.42 9.55 -27.33
CA ALA A 908 -0.60 8.67 -26.52
C ALA A 908 0.73 9.31 -26.07
N THR A 909 1.51 9.92 -26.97
CA THR A 909 2.81 10.52 -26.61
C THR A 909 2.70 11.81 -25.77
N ARG A 910 1.52 12.45 -25.72
CA ARG A 910 1.32 13.71 -24.98
C ARG A 910 0.61 13.54 -23.64
N VAL A 911 0.02 12.36 -23.39
CA VAL A 911 -0.54 11.97 -22.08
C VAL A 911 0.55 11.85 -20.99
N SER A 912 1.82 11.63 -21.36
CA SER A 912 2.88 11.31 -20.38
C SER A 912 3.26 12.43 -19.40
N ASN A 913 2.87 13.68 -19.62
CA ASN A 913 3.49 14.81 -18.93
C ASN A 913 2.59 15.64 -18.00
N ARG A 914 1.26 15.69 -18.20
CA ARG A 914 0.35 16.59 -17.45
C ARG A 914 -1.10 16.09 -17.41
N ALA A 915 -1.89 16.60 -16.48
CA ALA A 915 -3.35 16.41 -16.40
C ALA A 915 -4.04 16.88 -17.71
N LEU A 916 -4.68 15.96 -18.44
CA LEU A 916 -5.21 16.18 -19.79
C LEU A 916 -6.74 16.29 -19.87
N THR A 917 -7.32 17.43 -19.55
CA THR A 917 -8.79 17.59 -19.62
C THR A 917 -9.33 17.30 -21.04
N TYR A 918 -10.18 16.27 -21.16
CA TYR A 918 -10.83 15.89 -22.42
C TYR A 918 -12.10 16.71 -22.61
N LEU A 919 -12.20 17.46 -23.71
CA LEU A 919 -13.34 18.31 -24.01
C LEU A 919 -14.06 17.83 -25.26
N LEU A 920 -15.33 17.48 -25.12
CA LEU A 920 -16.27 17.41 -26.24
C LEU A 920 -16.88 18.80 -26.42
N VAL A 921 -16.64 19.43 -27.57
CA VAL A 921 -17.42 20.61 -27.97
C VAL A 921 -18.60 20.20 -28.81
N THR A 922 -19.77 20.65 -28.40
CA THR A 922 -21.03 20.54 -29.15
C THR A 922 -21.55 21.95 -29.42
N SER A 923 -21.84 22.29 -30.67
CA SER A 923 -22.48 23.58 -30.97
C SER A 923 -23.92 23.62 -30.43
N THR A 924 -24.37 24.78 -29.97
CA THR A 924 -25.75 24.96 -29.48
C THR A 924 -26.78 25.14 -30.61
N ALA A 925 -26.34 25.34 -31.85
CA ALA A 925 -27.22 25.44 -33.01
C ALA A 925 -27.10 24.19 -33.89
N SER A 926 -28.24 23.63 -34.32
CA SER A 926 -28.28 22.51 -35.27
C SER A 926 -27.64 22.84 -36.61
N ASP A 927 -27.68 24.11 -36.99
CA ASP A 927 -27.35 24.63 -38.32
C ASP A 927 -26.06 25.48 -38.29
N ALA A 928 -25.22 25.29 -37.26
CA ALA A 928 -23.96 26.00 -37.12
C ALA A 928 -23.09 25.80 -38.37
N PRO A 929 -22.47 26.86 -38.94
CA PRO A 929 -21.66 26.73 -40.13
C PRO A 929 -20.47 25.82 -39.85
N LEU A 930 -20.46 24.68 -40.53
CA LEU A 930 -19.27 23.82 -40.62
C LEU A 930 -18.13 24.71 -41.13
N ASN A 931 -17.02 24.74 -40.38
CA ASN A 931 -15.88 25.68 -40.46
C ASN A 931 -15.88 26.88 -39.49
N ASP A 932 -16.72 26.95 -38.45
CA ASP A 932 -16.48 27.91 -37.34
C ASP A 932 -15.13 27.62 -36.66
N VAL A 933 -14.31 28.64 -36.44
CA VAL A 933 -12.95 28.53 -35.86
C VAL A 933 -12.86 29.45 -34.64
N PHE A 934 -12.59 28.89 -33.47
CA PHE A 934 -12.37 29.65 -32.24
C PHE A 934 -11.11 29.16 -31.53
N THR A 935 -10.47 30.05 -30.77
CA THR A 935 -9.24 29.74 -30.02
C THR A 935 -9.52 29.76 -28.52
N LEU A 936 -9.23 28.64 -27.87
CA LEU A 936 -9.24 28.49 -26.42
C LEU A 936 -7.87 28.88 -25.87
N THR A 937 -7.88 29.63 -24.76
CA THR A 937 -6.68 30.06 -24.04
C THR A 937 -6.74 29.54 -22.61
N PHE A 938 -5.71 28.79 -22.22
CA PHE A 938 -5.59 28.15 -20.92
C PHE A 938 -4.52 28.86 -20.11
N ALA A 939 -4.92 29.59 -19.06
CA ALA A 939 -3.98 30.25 -18.17
C ALA A 939 -3.38 29.22 -17.19
N GLN A 940 -2.05 29.07 -17.21
CA GLN A 940 -1.32 28.29 -16.21
C GLN A 940 -1.04 29.14 -14.96
N PRO A 941 -0.90 28.54 -13.77
CA PRO A 941 -0.55 29.27 -12.54
C PRO A 941 0.76 30.06 -12.63
N SER A 942 1.68 29.62 -13.48
CA SER A 942 2.94 30.28 -13.83
C SER A 942 2.80 31.54 -14.72
N GLY A 943 1.57 31.95 -15.08
CA GLY A 943 1.31 33.10 -15.94
C GLY A 943 1.49 32.85 -17.45
N SER A 944 2.04 31.71 -17.84
CA SER A 944 2.07 31.21 -19.22
C SER A 944 0.67 30.82 -19.69
N ALA A 945 0.33 31.11 -20.96
CA ALA A 945 -0.94 30.75 -21.55
C ALA A 945 -0.76 29.86 -22.77
N ASP A 946 -1.29 28.63 -22.73
CA ASP A 946 -1.37 27.76 -23.90
C ASP A 946 -2.62 28.12 -24.72
N THR A 947 -2.50 28.10 -26.04
CA THR A 947 -3.64 28.34 -26.95
C THR A 947 -3.89 27.14 -27.86
N VAL A 948 -5.17 26.80 -28.05
CA VAL A 948 -5.62 25.74 -28.97
C VAL A 948 -6.72 26.28 -29.86
N SER A 949 -6.45 26.33 -31.17
CA SER A 949 -7.46 26.64 -32.18
C SER A 949 -8.30 25.40 -32.49
N VAL A 950 -9.61 25.52 -32.33
CA VAL A 950 -10.61 24.48 -32.60
C VAL A 950 -11.39 24.87 -33.85
N THR A 951 -11.46 23.97 -34.83
CA THR A 951 -12.26 24.15 -36.06
C THR A 951 -13.43 23.17 -36.06
N MET A 952 -14.66 23.65 -36.07
CA MET A 952 -15.85 22.80 -36.05
C MET A 952 -16.16 22.28 -37.46
N THR A 953 -15.58 21.13 -37.82
CA THR A 953 -15.85 20.42 -39.08
C THR A 953 -17.06 19.47 -39.00
N THR A 954 -17.60 19.26 -37.80
CA THR A 954 -18.82 18.51 -37.49
C THR A 954 -19.48 19.14 -36.24
N PRO A 955 -20.78 18.89 -35.95
CA PRO A 955 -21.46 19.48 -34.79
C PRO A 955 -20.83 19.16 -33.43
N ASN A 956 -20.13 18.02 -33.36
CA ASN A 956 -19.50 17.46 -32.16
C ASN A 956 -18.01 17.19 -32.42
N ARG A 957 -17.10 18.00 -31.86
CA ARG A 957 -15.64 17.77 -31.98
C ARG A 957 -15.01 17.47 -30.63
N LEU A 958 -14.31 16.34 -30.54
CA LEU A 958 -13.47 15.97 -29.40
C LEU A 958 -12.09 16.60 -29.54
N PHE A 959 -11.57 17.16 -28.45
CA PHE A 959 -10.16 17.52 -28.30
C PHE A 959 -9.71 17.38 -26.84
N TRP A 960 -8.42 17.53 -26.60
CA TRP A 960 -7.78 17.41 -25.29
C TRP A 960 -6.68 18.47 -25.19
N PHE A 961 -6.35 18.85 -23.96
CA PHE A 961 -5.31 19.85 -23.66
C PHE A 961 -4.83 19.65 -22.22
N SER A 962 -3.67 20.20 -21.88
CA SER A 962 -3.13 20.14 -20.53
C SER A 962 -3.46 21.42 -19.77
N ALA A 963 -4.22 21.35 -18.69
CA ALA A 963 -4.35 22.46 -17.74
C ALA A 963 -4.14 22.00 -16.30
N PRO A 964 -3.27 22.70 -15.53
CA PRO A 964 -3.14 22.48 -14.10
C PRO A 964 -4.36 22.94 -13.30
N ASP A 965 -5.02 24.05 -13.70
CA ASP A 965 -6.00 24.75 -12.86
C ASP A 965 -7.19 25.36 -13.62
N ASP A 966 -8.29 25.57 -12.88
CA ASP A 966 -9.69 25.70 -13.34
C ASP A 966 -10.07 26.96 -14.18
N THR A 967 -9.14 27.69 -14.81
CA THR A 967 -9.45 28.96 -15.52
C THR A 967 -9.40 28.88 -17.06
N PHE A 968 -10.59 28.89 -17.65
CA PHE A 968 -10.80 28.90 -19.11
C PHE A 968 -11.05 30.33 -19.60
N LYS A 969 -10.40 30.73 -20.70
CA LYS A 969 -10.73 31.95 -21.45
C LYS A 969 -10.80 31.65 -22.94
N LEU A 970 -11.76 32.24 -23.64
CA LEU A 970 -11.70 32.31 -25.11
C LEU A 970 -10.84 33.50 -25.51
N ALA A 971 -10.01 33.33 -26.54
CA ALA A 971 -9.24 34.43 -27.14
C ALA A 971 -10.15 35.42 -27.91
N ALA A 972 -11.26 34.92 -28.45
CA ALA A 972 -12.30 35.68 -29.11
C ALA A 972 -13.65 34.97 -28.90
N ALA A 973 -14.75 35.72 -28.79
CA ALA A 973 -16.09 35.12 -28.72
C ALA A 973 -16.37 34.30 -30.00
N PRO A 974 -16.93 33.09 -29.89
CA PRO A 974 -17.28 32.29 -31.07
C PRO A 974 -18.47 32.92 -31.80
N THR A 975 -18.64 32.62 -33.09
CA THR A 975 -19.78 33.16 -33.87
C THR A 975 -21.11 32.50 -33.51
N VAL A 976 -21.06 31.29 -32.95
CA VAL A 976 -22.20 30.50 -32.48
C VAL A 976 -21.94 30.04 -31.05
N GLY A 977 -23.00 29.81 -30.28
CA GLY A 977 -22.86 29.23 -28.94
C GLY A 977 -22.24 27.84 -28.98
N HIS A 978 -21.36 27.56 -28.03
CA HIS A 978 -20.71 26.27 -27.87
C HIS A 978 -20.78 25.79 -26.42
N HIS A 979 -21.17 24.53 -26.24
CA HIS A 979 -20.96 23.80 -25.00
C HIS A 979 -19.61 23.09 -25.08
N ILE A 980 -18.79 23.24 -24.04
CA ILE A 980 -17.53 22.54 -23.87
C ILE A 980 -17.69 21.61 -22.67
N ILE A 981 -17.74 20.31 -22.93
CA ILE A 981 -18.04 19.26 -21.96
C ILE A 981 -16.73 18.57 -21.57
N ASP A 982 -16.27 18.79 -20.36
CA ASP A 982 -15.21 18.01 -19.75
C ASP A 982 -15.72 16.60 -19.49
N ILE A 983 -15.29 15.64 -20.31
CA ILE A 983 -15.79 14.27 -20.32
C ILE A 983 -15.44 13.54 -19.02
N LEU A 984 -14.34 13.91 -18.36
CA LEU A 984 -13.89 13.19 -17.18
C LEU A 984 -14.56 13.70 -15.90
N THR A 985 -14.75 15.02 -15.78
CA THR A 985 -15.43 15.62 -14.62
C THR A 985 -16.92 15.87 -14.83
N SER A 986 -17.46 15.60 -16.03
CA SER A 986 -18.81 15.94 -16.47
C SER A 986 -19.18 17.44 -16.33
N ARG A 987 -18.17 18.33 -16.26
CA ARG A 987 -18.37 19.79 -16.19
C ARG A 987 -18.70 20.35 -17.56
N VAL A 988 -19.65 21.29 -17.64
CA VAL A 988 -20.00 21.95 -18.91
C VAL A 988 -19.84 23.46 -18.83
N TYR A 989 -18.88 23.96 -19.61
CA TYR A 989 -18.71 25.37 -19.88
C TYR A 989 -19.63 25.75 -21.05
N THR A 990 -20.42 26.81 -20.89
CA THR A 990 -21.27 27.34 -21.97
C THR A 990 -20.71 28.69 -22.38
N PHE A 991 -20.41 28.86 -23.65
CA PHE A 991 -19.98 30.14 -24.21
C PHE A 991 -21.06 30.67 -25.14
N ASP A 992 -21.48 31.90 -24.87
CA ASP A 992 -22.49 32.63 -25.62
C ASP A 992 -21.79 33.59 -26.60
N PRO A 993 -22.18 33.66 -27.88
CA PRO A 993 -21.56 34.55 -28.86
C PRO A 993 -21.65 36.04 -28.51
N LEU A 994 -22.60 36.45 -27.66
CA LEU A 994 -22.82 37.85 -27.28
C LEU A 994 -21.97 38.31 -26.07
N VAL A 995 -21.36 37.39 -25.33
CA VAL A 995 -20.63 37.71 -24.09
C VAL A 995 -19.24 37.08 -24.14
N GLY A 996 -18.23 37.86 -24.51
CA GLY A 996 -16.81 37.45 -24.57
C GLY A 996 -16.15 37.15 -23.22
N THR A 997 -16.93 36.96 -22.17
CA THR A 997 -16.50 36.56 -20.82
C THR A 997 -17.43 35.46 -20.30
N LEU A 998 -16.94 34.63 -19.38
CA LEU A 998 -17.80 33.62 -18.72
C LEU A 998 -19.05 34.31 -18.14
N PRO A 999 -20.26 33.77 -18.38
CA PRO A 999 -21.48 34.38 -17.87
C PRO A 999 -21.41 34.48 -16.35
N VAL A 1000 -21.94 35.59 -15.82
CA VAL A 1000 -22.04 35.87 -14.38
C VAL A 1000 -22.54 34.62 -13.64
N ALA A 1001 -21.89 34.29 -12.53
CA ALA A 1001 -22.14 33.08 -11.75
C ALA A 1001 -23.65 32.83 -11.61
N PRO A 1002 -24.16 31.68 -12.10
CA PRO A 1002 -25.59 31.45 -12.17
C PRO A 1002 -26.21 31.43 -10.77
N THR A 1003 -27.47 31.82 -10.67
CA THR A 1003 -28.25 31.78 -9.44
C THR A 1003 -28.17 30.38 -8.81
N PRO A 1004 -27.66 30.24 -7.57
CA PRO A 1004 -27.57 28.94 -6.91
C PRO A 1004 -28.92 28.24 -6.77
N GLY A 1005 -28.94 26.90 -6.81
CA GLY A 1005 -30.18 26.12 -6.58
C GLY A 1005 -31.12 26.14 -7.78
N LEU A 1006 -30.58 25.90 -8.98
CA LEU A 1006 -31.36 25.87 -10.22
C LEU A 1006 -31.06 24.58 -11.00
N ILE A 1007 -32.12 23.93 -11.48
CA ILE A 1007 -32.05 22.78 -12.37
C ILE A 1007 -32.78 23.14 -13.66
N GLU A 1008 -32.11 23.04 -14.80
CA GLU A 1008 -32.66 23.35 -16.12
C GLU A 1008 -32.74 22.06 -16.96
N VAL A 1009 -33.95 21.59 -17.24
CA VAL A 1009 -34.17 20.49 -18.19
C VAL A 1009 -34.45 21.08 -19.57
N ARG A 1010 -33.57 20.84 -20.53
CA ARG A 1010 -33.71 21.28 -21.92
C ARG A 1010 -34.18 20.13 -22.79
N ILE A 1011 -35.20 20.32 -23.61
CA ILE A 1011 -35.73 19.33 -24.55
C ILE A 1011 -35.72 19.95 -25.96
N SER A 1012 -35.13 19.27 -26.94
CA SER A 1012 -34.99 19.78 -28.31
C SER A 1012 -35.87 19.06 -29.33
N ASP A 1013 -36.25 19.81 -30.36
CA ASP A 1013 -37.15 19.40 -31.44
C ASP A 1013 -38.48 18.82 -30.94
N LEU A 1014 -39.00 19.39 -29.84
CA LEU A 1014 -40.25 18.96 -29.23
C LEU A 1014 -41.43 19.33 -30.15
N SER A 1015 -42.20 18.33 -30.55
CA SER A 1015 -43.39 18.46 -31.39
C SER A 1015 -44.51 17.52 -30.96
N PHE A 1016 -45.75 17.97 -31.15
CA PHE A 1016 -46.97 17.27 -30.78
C PHE A 1016 -47.86 17.07 -32.00
N VAL A 1017 -48.37 15.86 -32.20
CA VAL A 1017 -49.28 15.55 -33.31
C VAL A 1017 -50.49 14.76 -32.80
N PRO A 1018 -51.74 15.25 -32.97
CA PRO A 1018 -52.15 16.61 -33.36
C PRO A 1018 -51.94 17.67 -32.25
N THR A 1019 -52.32 18.93 -32.54
CA THR A 1019 -52.24 20.10 -31.64
C THR A 1019 -52.95 19.89 -30.30
N MET A 1020 -52.44 20.53 -29.24
CA MET A 1020 -52.95 20.36 -27.87
C MET A 1020 -52.88 21.63 -27.01
N THR A 1021 -53.71 21.63 -25.97
CA THR A 1021 -53.61 22.49 -24.79
C THR A 1021 -53.52 21.57 -23.58
N GLY A 1022 -52.58 21.83 -22.68
CA GLY A 1022 -52.28 20.93 -21.58
C GLY A 1022 -51.07 21.36 -20.77
N GLN A 1023 -50.68 20.51 -19.83
CA GLN A 1023 -49.52 20.71 -18.96
C GLN A 1023 -48.51 19.58 -19.14
N ILE A 1024 -47.22 19.91 -19.07
CA ILE A 1024 -46.16 18.90 -18.94
C ILE A 1024 -45.63 18.98 -17.52
N ALA A 1025 -45.70 17.85 -16.82
CA ALA A 1025 -45.06 17.64 -15.54
C ALA A 1025 -43.67 17.03 -15.77
N VAL A 1026 -42.62 17.80 -15.55
CA VAL A 1026 -41.24 17.31 -15.58
C VAL A 1026 -40.81 17.03 -14.15
N THR A 1027 -40.54 15.77 -13.83
CA THR A 1027 -40.00 15.36 -12.53
C THR A 1027 -38.57 14.87 -12.71
N VAL A 1028 -37.64 15.59 -12.09
CA VAL A 1028 -36.22 15.24 -12.04
C VAL A 1028 -35.99 14.50 -10.72
N PHE A 1029 -35.43 13.29 -10.77
CA PHE A 1029 -35.06 12.52 -9.59
C PHE A 1029 -33.54 12.47 -9.49
N GLY A 1030 -32.98 12.77 -8.34
CA GLY A 1030 -31.57 12.49 -8.05
C GLY A 1030 -31.35 11.99 -6.63
N SER A 1031 -30.09 11.72 -6.32
CA SER A 1031 -29.72 10.98 -5.11
C SER A 1031 -30.19 11.68 -3.82
N ARG A 1032 -30.14 13.01 -3.75
CA ARG A 1032 -30.54 13.80 -2.57
C ARG A 1032 -32.02 14.24 -2.57
N GLY A 1033 -32.78 14.03 -3.64
CA GLY A 1033 -34.21 14.34 -3.69
C GLY A 1033 -34.80 14.38 -5.10
N SER A 1034 -36.10 14.67 -5.21
CA SER A 1034 -36.77 14.87 -6.49
C SER A 1034 -37.50 16.20 -6.56
N HIS A 1035 -37.46 16.84 -7.73
CA HIS A 1035 -38.12 18.11 -7.99
C HIS A 1035 -39.05 17.99 -9.19
N LYS A 1036 -40.30 18.43 -9.02
CA LYS A 1036 -41.34 18.40 -10.05
C LYS A 1036 -41.74 19.81 -10.42
N ILE A 1037 -41.78 20.11 -11.72
CA ILE A 1037 -42.37 21.33 -12.26
C ILE A 1037 -43.53 20.96 -13.19
N LEU A 1038 -44.66 21.64 -13.03
CA LEU A 1038 -45.72 21.65 -14.04
C LEU A 1038 -45.60 22.93 -14.85
N LYS A 1039 -45.66 22.80 -16.18
CA LYS A 1039 -45.71 23.93 -17.09
C LYS A 1039 -46.89 23.77 -18.04
N SER A 1040 -47.82 24.73 -17.99
CA SER A 1040 -48.92 24.86 -18.95
C SER A 1040 -48.42 25.44 -20.27
N PHE A 1041 -48.90 24.91 -21.39
CA PHE A 1041 -48.56 25.39 -22.73
C PHE A 1041 -49.81 25.55 -23.61
N PRO A 1042 -49.96 26.70 -24.30
CA PRO A 1042 -50.71 26.79 -25.54
C PRO A 1042 -49.77 26.45 -26.71
N PHE A 1043 -50.04 25.36 -27.45
CA PHE A 1043 -49.32 25.07 -28.69
C PHE A 1043 -50.09 25.66 -29.89
N PRO A 1044 -49.60 26.73 -30.55
CA PRO A 1044 -50.17 27.17 -31.82
C PRO A 1044 -49.90 26.14 -32.93
N ASP A 1045 -50.82 26.02 -33.89
CA ASP A 1045 -50.84 24.95 -34.89
C ASP A 1045 -49.51 24.75 -35.63
N GLY A 1046 -49.11 23.47 -35.78
CA GLY A 1046 -47.98 23.05 -36.60
C GLY A 1046 -46.58 23.42 -36.07
N SER A 1047 -46.46 24.01 -34.88
CA SER A 1047 -45.18 24.46 -34.35
C SER A 1047 -44.28 23.30 -33.85
N THR A 1048 -43.07 23.23 -34.39
CA THR A 1048 -41.96 22.41 -33.86
C THR A 1048 -41.00 23.32 -33.11
N PHE A 1049 -40.62 22.97 -31.88
CA PHE A 1049 -39.79 23.83 -31.03
C PHE A 1049 -38.37 23.28 -30.96
N ALA A 1050 -37.41 24.02 -31.54
CA ALA A 1050 -36.00 23.63 -31.59
C ALA A 1050 -35.38 23.40 -30.19
N LEU A 1051 -35.83 24.17 -29.18
CA LEU A 1051 -35.38 24.06 -27.79
C LEU A 1051 -36.45 24.56 -26.82
N TYR A 1052 -36.75 23.77 -25.78
CA TYR A 1052 -37.62 24.12 -24.66
C TYR A 1052 -36.90 23.89 -23.33
N ASN A 1053 -36.85 24.92 -22.47
CA ASN A 1053 -36.16 24.87 -21.18
C ASN A 1053 -37.15 24.91 -20.02
N PHE A 1054 -37.15 23.88 -19.18
CA PHE A 1054 -37.87 23.80 -17.91
C PHE A 1054 -36.90 24.16 -16.78
N VAL A 1055 -37.08 25.36 -16.21
CA VAL A 1055 -36.29 25.84 -15.08
C VAL A 1055 -37.01 25.50 -13.78
N LEU A 1056 -36.44 24.57 -13.01
CA LEU A 1056 -36.82 24.30 -11.62
C LEU A 1056 -35.92 25.13 -10.70
N GLN A 1057 -36.52 26.01 -9.89
CA GLN A 1057 -35.83 26.55 -8.71
C GLN A 1057 -35.93 25.53 -7.58
N THR A 1058 -34.83 25.31 -6.86
CA THR A 1058 -34.71 24.26 -5.86
C THR A 1058 -34.00 24.78 -4.62
N ASP A 1059 -34.66 24.71 -3.47
CA ASP A 1059 -34.11 25.15 -2.18
C ASP A 1059 -32.95 24.25 -1.66
N GLY A 1060 -32.65 23.17 -2.40
CA GLY A 1060 -31.56 22.23 -2.11
C GLY A 1060 -30.90 21.72 -3.39
N GLN A 1061 -29.95 20.80 -3.24
CA GLN A 1061 -29.28 20.13 -4.37
C GLN A 1061 -29.94 18.78 -4.66
N LEU A 1062 -30.13 18.47 -5.94
CA LEU A 1062 -30.68 17.17 -6.39
C LEU A 1062 -29.75 15.98 -6.06
N GLY A 1063 -28.45 16.24 -5.95
CA GLY A 1063 -27.43 15.19 -6.03
C GLY A 1063 -27.27 14.67 -7.47
N ASP A 1064 -26.85 13.43 -7.60
CA ASP A 1064 -26.60 12.74 -8.87
C ASP A 1064 -27.94 12.40 -9.54
N LEU A 1065 -28.10 12.64 -10.84
CA LEU A 1065 -29.35 12.36 -11.54
C LEU A 1065 -29.61 10.84 -11.60
N VAL A 1066 -30.76 10.40 -11.05
CA VAL A 1066 -31.21 9.01 -11.02
C VAL A 1066 -32.21 8.71 -12.15
N SER A 1067 -33.10 9.66 -12.48
CA SER A 1067 -34.01 9.54 -13.64
C SER A 1067 -34.72 10.84 -13.99
N LEU A 1068 -35.30 10.89 -15.20
CA LEU A 1068 -36.18 11.96 -15.64
C LEU A 1068 -37.57 11.39 -16.02
N LYS A 1069 -38.64 11.95 -15.46
CA LYS A 1069 -40.00 11.56 -15.79
C LYS A 1069 -40.73 12.72 -16.47
N LEU A 1070 -41.33 12.44 -17.63
CA LEU A 1070 -42.11 13.39 -18.40
C LEU A 1070 -43.58 12.92 -18.40
N GLU A 1071 -44.43 13.60 -17.64
CA GLU A 1071 -45.86 13.30 -17.57
C GLU A 1071 -46.64 14.34 -18.39
N PHE A 1072 -47.34 13.90 -19.44
CA PHE A 1072 -48.24 14.78 -20.18
C PHE A 1072 -49.63 14.74 -19.53
N LEU A 1073 -50.15 15.91 -19.17
CA LEU A 1073 -51.44 16.12 -18.52
C LEU A 1073 -52.35 16.88 -19.51
N PRO A 1074 -53.14 16.17 -20.35
CA PRO A 1074 -54.05 16.81 -21.29
C PRO A 1074 -55.24 17.45 -20.55
N GLU A 1075 -55.82 18.49 -21.15
CA GLU A 1075 -57.10 19.02 -20.66
C GLU A 1075 -58.23 17.99 -20.82
N LEU A 1076 -59.25 18.08 -19.96
CA LEU A 1076 -60.45 17.23 -20.06
C LEU A 1076 -61.06 17.34 -21.48
N ASN A 1077 -61.41 16.18 -22.05
CA ASN A 1077 -62.05 15.98 -23.35
C ASN A 1077 -61.13 15.96 -24.60
N GLN A 1078 -59.80 15.94 -24.46
CA GLN A 1078 -58.92 15.71 -25.63
C GLN A 1078 -58.80 14.19 -25.97
N PRO A 1079 -58.69 13.80 -27.27
CA PRO A 1079 -58.69 12.39 -27.67
C PRO A 1079 -57.48 11.58 -27.15
N ALA A 1080 -57.62 10.26 -27.07
CA ALA A 1080 -56.72 9.34 -26.36
C ALA A 1080 -55.31 9.14 -26.97
N ASN A 1081 -55.20 9.05 -28.29
CA ASN A 1081 -53.95 8.59 -28.92
C ASN A 1081 -53.11 9.77 -29.40
N ARG A 1082 -51.81 9.80 -29.04
CA ARG A 1082 -50.90 10.92 -29.33
C ARG A 1082 -49.50 10.46 -29.67
N LEU A 1083 -48.84 11.25 -30.51
CA LEU A 1083 -47.42 11.17 -30.79
C LEU A 1083 -46.74 12.43 -30.24
N ILE A 1084 -45.70 12.22 -29.42
CA ILE A 1084 -44.79 13.26 -28.94
C ILE A 1084 -43.43 12.90 -29.52
N ASN A 1085 -42.85 13.78 -30.34
CA ASN A 1085 -41.48 13.60 -30.82
C ASN A 1085 -40.58 14.63 -30.14
N PHE A 1086 -39.39 14.21 -29.74
CA PHE A 1086 -38.26 15.07 -29.37
C PHE A 1086 -36.97 14.36 -29.81
N LYS A 1087 -35.90 15.10 -30.07
CA LYS A 1087 -34.67 14.53 -30.63
C LYS A 1087 -33.60 14.24 -29.59
N TYR A 1088 -33.51 15.09 -28.56
CA TYR A 1088 -32.62 14.92 -27.41
C TYR A 1088 -33.09 15.76 -26.24
N TYR A 1089 -32.63 15.42 -25.04
CA TYR A 1089 -32.79 16.24 -23.85
C TYR A 1089 -31.52 16.24 -22.99
N ASN A 1090 -31.39 17.32 -22.22
CA ASN A 1090 -30.28 17.60 -21.32
C ASN A 1090 -30.82 18.04 -19.97
N VAL A 1091 -30.29 17.53 -18.87
CA VAL A 1091 -30.55 18.09 -17.52
C VAL A 1091 -29.29 18.82 -17.05
N VAL A 1092 -29.42 20.09 -16.68
CA VAL A 1092 -28.33 20.95 -16.20
C VAL A 1092 -28.56 21.30 -14.73
N GLN A 1093 -27.61 21.02 -13.86
CA GLN A 1093 -27.68 21.43 -12.44
C GLN A 1093 -26.65 22.52 -12.13
N HIS A 1094 -27.08 23.57 -11.43
CA HIS A 1094 -26.27 24.73 -11.07
C HIS A 1094 -25.84 24.67 -9.60
N CYS A 1095 -24.53 24.46 -9.35
CA CYS A 1095 -23.97 24.35 -8.00
C CYS A 1095 -23.81 25.71 -7.30
N SER A 1096 -23.99 25.73 -5.97
CA SER A 1096 -23.82 26.93 -5.12
C SER A 1096 -22.34 27.25 -4.81
N VAL A 1097 -22.07 28.48 -4.39
CA VAL A 1097 -20.72 29.00 -4.08
C VAL A 1097 -20.24 28.61 -2.67
N ASN A 1098 -21.15 28.41 -1.72
CA ASN A 1098 -20.83 28.04 -0.34
C ASN A 1098 -21.02 26.52 -0.12
N ILE A 1099 -19.98 25.73 -0.35
CA ILE A 1099 -20.01 24.27 -0.17
C ILE A 1099 -18.77 23.82 0.62
N ASN A 1100 -18.98 22.88 1.54
CA ASN A 1100 -17.93 22.31 2.38
C ASN A 1100 -16.94 21.49 1.53
N LYS A 1101 -15.62 21.63 1.75
CA LYS A 1101 -14.57 20.99 0.92
C LYS A 1101 -14.65 19.45 0.86
N ALA A 1102 -15.39 18.82 1.76
CA ALA A 1102 -15.63 17.38 1.78
C ALA A 1102 -16.67 16.90 0.72
N ASP A 1103 -17.55 17.77 0.23
CA ASP A 1103 -18.63 17.40 -0.69
C ASP A 1103 -18.09 17.35 -2.14
N ARG A 1104 -17.60 16.16 -2.57
CA ARG A 1104 -16.84 15.97 -3.82
C ARG A 1104 -17.60 16.28 -5.12
N ILE A 1105 -18.92 16.51 -5.07
CA ILE A 1105 -19.82 16.49 -6.25
C ILE A 1105 -20.17 17.89 -6.79
N CYS A 1106 -20.26 18.93 -5.95
CA CYS A 1106 -20.52 20.30 -6.41
C CYS A 1106 -19.39 21.26 -6.01
N LYS A 1107 -18.65 21.78 -6.99
CA LYS A 1107 -17.74 22.92 -6.82
C LYS A 1107 -18.45 24.24 -7.16
N PRO A 1108 -18.02 25.38 -6.58
CA PRO A 1108 -18.52 26.71 -6.96
C PRO A 1108 -18.46 26.95 -8.48
N ASN A 1109 -19.52 27.55 -9.03
CA ASN A 1109 -19.66 27.93 -10.44
C ASN A 1109 -19.66 26.76 -11.46
N ALA A 1110 -19.73 25.50 -11.02
CA ALA A 1110 -19.87 24.36 -11.92
C ALA A 1110 -21.32 24.17 -12.42
N LYS A 1111 -21.45 23.75 -13.69
CA LYS A 1111 -22.67 23.16 -14.24
C LYS A 1111 -22.41 21.69 -14.55
N MET A 1112 -23.25 20.79 -14.03
CA MET A 1112 -23.26 19.37 -14.44
C MET A 1112 -24.30 19.18 -15.54
N LEU A 1113 -23.96 18.42 -16.59
CA LEU A 1113 -24.86 18.09 -17.70
C LEU A 1113 -25.09 16.58 -17.77
N TYR A 1114 -26.36 16.19 -17.78
CA TYR A 1114 -26.79 14.83 -18.06
C TYR A 1114 -27.40 14.81 -19.46
N ASN A 1115 -26.69 14.23 -20.43
CA ASN A 1115 -27.05 14.24 -21.86
C ASN A 1115 -27.46 12.84 -22.34
N SER A 1116 -28.52 12.77 -23.12
CA SER A 1116 -29.05 11.53 -23.74
C SER A 1116 -28.38 11.17 -25.09
N GLY A 1117 -27.70 12.11 -25.74
CA GLY A 1117 -27.28 11.98 -27.15
C GLY A 1117 -25.82 11.59 -27.37
N LEU A 1118 -25.51 10.29 -27.40
CA LEU A 1118 -24.23 9.75 -27.91
C LEU A 1118 -24.40 8.50 -28.81
N THR A 1119 -25.36 8.51 -29.72
CA THR A 1119 -25.41 7.61 -30.89
C THR A 1119 -25.81 8.36 -32.16
N THR A 1120 -24.95 8.31 -33.19
CA THR A 1120 -25.21 8.93 -34.51
C THR A 1120 -25.89 7.95 -35.46
N THR A 1121 -27.11 7.53 -35.10
CA THR A 1121 -28.05 6.83 -35.99
C THR A 1121 -29.44 7.42 -35.76
N GLU A 1122 -30.23 7.57 -36.83
CA GLU A 1122 -31.56 8.18 -36.75
C GLU A 1122 -32.54 7.35 -35.91
N SER A 1123 -32.59 7.60 -34.60
CA SER A 1123 -33.58 7.03 -33.69
C SER A 1123 -34.94 7.71 -33.88
N ARG A 1124 -35.70 7.28 -34.89
CA ARG A 1124 -37.12 7.61 -35.01
C ARG A 1124 -37.90 6.94 -33.87
N PHE A 1125 -38.09 7.65 -32.76
CA PHE A 1125 -39.00 7.23 -31.69
C PHE A 1125 -40.45 7.31 -32.17
N LEU A 1126 -40.94 6.21 -32.73
CA LEU A 1126 -42.32 6.05 -33.22
C LEU A 1126 -43.08 5.18 -32.21
N GLN A 1127 -43.74 5.82 -31.24
CA GLN A 1127 -44.48 5.13 -30.18
C GLN A 1127 -45.97 5.49 -30.25
N TYR A 1128 -46.81 4.50 -30.57
CA TYR A 1128 -48.26 4.63 -30.57
C TYR A 1128 -48.82 4.49 -29.15
N ILE A 1129 -49.04 5.61 -28.46
CA ILE A 1129 -49.76 5.59 -27.18
C ILE A 1129 -51.25 5.39 -27.47
N THR A 1130 -51.84 4.33 -26.89
CA THR A 1130 -53.28 4.05 -26.98
C THR A 1130 -53.91 4.16 -25.59
N ALA A 1131 -54.43 5.35 -25.24
CA ALA A 1131 -54.88 5.63 -23.88
C ALA A 1131 -56.38 5.29 -23.66
N THR A 1132 -56.69 4.07 -23.26
CA THR A 1132 -57.94 3.80 -22.52
C THR A 1132 -57.80 4.32 -21.08
N ARG A 1133 -58.89 4.88 -20.52
CA ARG A 1133 -58.90 5.65 -19.25
C ARG A 1133 -58.15 4.97 -18.08
N MET A 1134 -56.89 5.30 -17.89
CA MET A 1134 -56.17 5.47 -16.62
C MET A 1134 -54.82 6.14 -16.91
N SER A 1135 -54.34 6.96 -15.98
CA SER A 1135 -53.11 7.74 -16.13
C SER A 1135 -51.86 6.86 -16.04
N GLN A 1136 -51.28 6.48 -17.18
CA GLN A 1136 -49.95 5.85 -17.23
C GLN A 1136 -48.88 6.87 -17.69
N PRO A 1137 -47.82 7.09 -16.90
CA PRO A 1137 -46.77 8.06 -17.23
C PRO A 1137 -45.63 7.48 -18.09
N LEU A 1138 -44.94 8.35 -18.83
CA LEU A 1138 -43.72 7.99 -19.55
C LEU A 1138 -42.50 8.09 -18.61
N HIS A 1139 -41.79 6.97 -18.41
CA HIS A 1139 -40.56 6.91 -17.62
C HIS A 1139 -39.33 6.85 -18.55
N LEU A 1140 -38.38 7.77 -18.37
CA LEU A 1140 -37.10 7.79 -19.09
C LEU A 1140 -35.96 7.67 -18.05
N ALA A 1141 -35.37 6.48 -17.96
CA ALA A 1141 -34.24 6.23 -17.07
C ALA A 1141 -32.93 6.78 -17.67
N LEU A 1142 -32.13 7.50 -16.89
CA LEU A 1142 -30.78 7.93 -17.25
C LEU A 1142 -29.84 7.94 -16.03
N SER A 1143 -28.58 7.57 -16.31
CA SER A 1143 -27.39 7.57 -15.44
C SER A 1143 -26.94 9.02 -15.12
N PRO A 1144 -26.25 9.30 -13.98
CA PRO A 1144 -24.94 8.71 -13.66
C PRO A 1144 -24.65 8.42 -12.16
N ILE A 1145 -23.35 8.34 -11.85
CA ILE A 1145 -22.68 7.44 -10.90
C ILE A 1145 -22.52 8.06 -9.50
N ILE A 1146 -22.28 7.17 -8.52
CA ILE A 1146 -21.81 7.38 -7.13
C ILE A 1146 -22.91 7.59 -6.09
N ARG A 1147 -23.20 6.53 -5.31
CA ARG A 1147 -23.67 6.70 -3.94
C ARG A 1147 -23.12 5.66 -2.99
N THR A 1148 -22.41 6.12 -1.95
CA THR A 1148 -22.02 5.31 -0.80
C THR A 1148 -23.23 5.08 0.13
N GLY A 1149 -23.34 3.87 0.66
CA GLY A 1149 -24.51 3.45 1.43
C GLY A 1149 -24.43 3.78 2.93
N THR A 1150 -25.59 3.95 3.56
CA THR A 1150 -25.75 3.80 5.01
C THR A 1150 -27.03 3.01 5.28
N LYS A 1151 -26.89 1.91 6.04
CA LYS A 1151 -27.95 0.92 6.27
C LYS A 1151 -28.73 1.27 7.55
N ILE A 1152 -30.05 1.46 7.44
CA ILE A 1152 -30.96 1.51 8.59
C ILE A 1152 -32.06 0.46 8.37
N VAL A 1153 -32.34 -0.33 9.39
CA VAL A 1153 -33.30 -1.44 9.41
C VAL A 1153 -34.52 -1.05 10.26
N THR A 1154 -35.61 -1.84 10.15
CA THR A 1154 -36.83 -1.90 10.98
C THR A 1154 -38.10 -1.29 10.31
N PRO A 1155 -39.34 -1.69 10.68
CA PRO A 1155 -40.06 -2.65 9.82
C PRO A 1155 -41.54 -2.30 9.52
N SER A 1156 -42.16 -3.09 8.63
CA SER A 1156 -43.60 -3.44 8.57
C SER A 1156 -44.67 -2.33 8.65
N GLY A 1157 -45.54 -2.23 7.62
CA GLY A 1157 -46.90 -1.68 7.84
C GLY A 1157 -47.72 -1.24 6.61
N VAL A 1158 -48.50 -2.18 6.04
CA VAL A 1158 -49.88 -1.98 5.51
C VAL A 1158 -50.15 -0.87 4.46
N THR A 1159 -50.52 -1.33 3.25
CA THR A 1159 -51.63 -0.87 2.36
C THR A 1159 -52.26 0.51 2.65
N THR A 1160 -52.57 1.40 1.70
CA THR A 1160 -53.35 1.25 0.44
C THR A 1160 -53.29 2.65 -0.24
N ILE A 1161 -53.44 2.85 -1.55
CA ILE A 1161 -53.70 1.95 -2.69
C ILE A 1161 -52.49 1.97 -3.60
#